data_AF-A0A9W7SJG6-F1
#
_entry.id   AF-A0A9W7SJG6-F1
#
_cell.length_a   1.000
_cell.length_b   1.000
_cell.length_c   1.000
_cell.angle_alpha   90.00
_cell.angle_beta   90.00
_cell.angle_gamma   90.00
#
_symmetry.space_group_name_H-M   'P 1'
#
loop_
_entity.id
_entity.type
_entity.pdbx_description
1 polymer ?
#
loop_
_entity_poly.entity_id
_entity_poly.type
_entity_poly.pdbx_seq_one_letter_code
_entity_poly.pdbx_strand_id
1 'polypeptide(L)'
;MLSPDAALQHYRRATRRIPLLRRLSLTTAVLTLTWIYVLYWGERSTFKSHIDSCDWKRWEKWPKEAAPHRIVFISDPQLVDPHTYPGRPWPLSSLTETYTDRYMARSFRLINHELDPDSIVFLGDLFDGGREWAPSHARPLRPSQRKTLNEIIEGKTLGKRSRESYEKAKMRPHDRAIKKEDHFLDERGNDLKEFVYKEDGRWAKWDQQQWDAEYERFGRIFFERDQLYPQQNREILPAFEVAQDAVAMDNGAHNITTTEYAVTGGKVRRILSGLPGNHDIGLGMGVQLAVRDRFHMRFDGTNRVDVLGNHTFISIDSPSLSAFSQFIPEGGETPADRLPGLKHIWEPTMTFLENVREPANKAVADELRALYPDTFDHTRHAHAVVDPQVAAIASTDKKAKVPDVQLPVILLTHVPLYRDPDTDCGGNREGGKAITIRAGYQYQNVITRSLSGSLMGHVFSAGEVMHVFSGDDHDHCDVTHRYNIGLPGPDGNTRKAAIKSVPETTVKSFSWAMGVRRPGFQLLSLWNPVDERGKTVGTPLPTIQTQICLLPDQLDVFIDYALLLGATLAVLIVRAVVLSLRHERPGDDGTLTPPRFILPRYRPSKAKNTANGYATPTRTNSGKKGRQRASSTSTSNSHSSPQNANLSVQRSYTARTRAISPSPNSSAAPNGSENDGRPLIDKAGHYPSVRWTDPDDESEDEEKSVGIPAEDEKGGPDSQSKSRRSGKQTKVRTALGELGSSLLIVGLPSVIFYVWLIRNG
;
A
#
# COMPACT_ATOMS: atom_id res chain seq x y z
N MET A 1 -0.16 41.55 31.94
CA MET A 1 1.01 41.37 31.03
C MET A 1 2.25 41.13 31.87
N LEU A 2 3.18 40.26 31.42
CA LEU A 2 4.49 40.11 32.07
C LEU A 2 5.49 41.11 31.46
N SER A 3 6.37 41.68 32.30
CA SER A 3 7.48 42.51 31.81
C SER A 3 8.42 41.70 30.89
N PRO A 4 8.97 42.31 29.81
CA PRO A 4 9.94 41.65 28.95
C PRO A 4 11.16 41.12 29.73
N ASP A 5 11.60 41.82 30.79
CA ASP A 5 12.70 41.35 31.65
C ASP A 5 12.35 40.08 32.43
N ALA A 6 11.10 39.93 32.86
CA ALA A 6 10.64 38.72 33.55
C ALA A 6 10.66 37.52 32.60
N ALA A 7 10.18 37.69 31.36
CA ALA A 7 10.28 36.68 30.31
C ALA A 7 11.75 36.32 30.01
N LEU A 8 12.63 37.33 29.88
CA LEU A 8 14.06 37.16 29.64
C LEU A 8 14.76 36.41 30.79
N GLN A 9 14.39 36.69 32.04
CA GLN A 9 14.90 35.98 33.22
C GLN A 9 14.39 34.53 33.30
N HIS A 10 13.12 34.25 32.96
CA HIS A 10 12.62 32.88 32.89
C HIS A 10 13.33 32.08 31.77
N TYR A 11 13.53 32.68 30.60
CA TYR A 11 14.32 32.08 29.51
C TYR A 11 15.77 31.80 29.94
N ARG A 12 16.44 32.75 30.62
CA ARG A 12 17.78 32.59 31.22
C ARG A 12 17.85 31.52 32.34
N ARG A 13 16.73 31.14 32.96
CA ARG A 13 16.64 30.02 33.92
C ARG A 13 16.38 28.68 33.22
N ALA A 14 15.50 28.63 32.21
CA ALA A 14 15.23 27.42 31.42
C ALA A 14 16.47 26.95 30.63
N THR A 15 17.15 27.86 29.94
CA THR A 15 18.43 27.65 29.23
C THR A 15 19.60 27.22 30.14
N ARG A 16 19.45 27.28 31.47
CA ARG A 16 20.42 26.68 32.42
C ARG A 16 20.13 25.23 32.78
N ARG A 17 18.90 24.74 32.58
CA ARG A 17 18.50 23.34 32.86
C ARG A 17 18.58 22.44 31.62
N ILE A 18 18.37 22.98 30.42
CA ILE A 18 18.43 22.23 29.16
C ILE A 18 19.49 22.86 28.24
N PRO A 19 20.63 22.18 27.96
CA PRO A 19 21.69 22.76 27.13
C PRO A 19 21.27 22.93 25.66
N LEU A 20 20.30 22.16 25.18
CA LEU A 20 19.72 22.28 23.82
C LEU A 20 19.10 23.67 23.57
N LEU A 21 18.42 24.24 24.58
CA LEU A 21 17.82 25.58 24.50
C LEU A 21 18.85 26.71 24.33
N ARG A 22 20.15 26.46 24.53
CA ARG A 22 21.20 27.45 24.23
C ARG A 22 21.63 27.48 22.75
N ARG A 23 21.27 26.46 21.97
CA ARG A 23 21.60 26.34 20.54
C ARG A 23 20.43 26.70 19.61
N LEU A 24 19.21 26.79 20.17
CA LEU A 24 18.04 27.29 19.48
C LEU A 24 18.16 28.80 19.21
N SER A 25 18.58 29.12 17.99
CA SER A 25 18.58 30.47 17.43
C SER A 25 17.29 30.75 16.67
N LEU A 26 16.92 32.03 16.49
CA LEU A 26 15.76 32.43 15.70
C LEU A 26 15.71 31.75 14.32
N THR A 27 16.85 31.63 13.63
CA THR A 27 16.95 30.98 12.32
C THR A 27 16.58 29.49 12.36
N THR A 28 17.02 28.75 13.38
CA THR A 28 16.68 27.32 13.52
C THR A 28 15.24 27.13 14.00
N ALA A 29 14.71 28.03 14.83
CA ALA A 29 13.29 28.03 15.20
C ALA A 29 12.37 28.30 14.00
N VAL A 30 12.67 29.33 13.20
CA VAL A 30 11.91 29.67 11.97
C VAL A 30 11.96 28.51 10.98
N LEU A 31 13.16 27.98 10.65
CA LEU A 31 13.28 26.82 9.75
C LEU A 31 12.45 25.61 10.24
N THR A 32 12.46 25.31 11.54
CA THR A 32 11.65 24.23 12.11
C THR A 32 10.15 24.48 11.95
N LEU A 33 9.69 25.71 12.16
CA LEU A 33 8.28 26.07 11.97
C LEU A 33 7.87 26.05 10.48
N THR A 34 8.75 26.47 9.57
CA THR A 34 8.54 26.34 8.12
C THR A 34 8.42 24.88 7.72
N TRP A 35 9.28 23.99 8.22
CA TRP A 35 9.17 22.55 7.98
C TRP A 35 7.86 21.96 8.50
N ILE A 36 7.49 22.26 9.76
CA ILE A 36 6.22 21.81 10.33
C ILE A 36 5.02 22.32 9.51
N TYR A 37 5.05 23.58 9.07
CA TYR A 37 4.01 24.14 8.21
C TYR A 37 3.93 23.43 6.85
N VAL A 38 5.04 23.30 6.12
CA VAL A 38 5.07 22.70 4.78
C VAL A 38 4.69 21.22 4.80
N LEU A 39 5.15 20.46 5.81
CA LEU A 39 4.76 19.06 5.99
C LEU A 39 3.27 18.91 6.34
N TYR A 40 2.71 19.79 7.19
CA TYR A 40 1.27 19.79 7.44
C TYR A 40 0.46 20.22 6.21
N TRP A 41 0.98 21.17 5.43
CA TRP A 41 0.33 21.65 4.23
C TRP A 41 0.27 20.53 3.17
N GLY A 42 1.41 19.95 2.80
CA GLY A 42 1.49 18.86 1.82
C GLY A 42 0.74 17.59 2.26
N GLU A 43 1.01 17.07 3.46
CA GLU A 43 0.43 15.79 3.91
C GLU A 43 -1.06 15.86 4.29
N ARG A 44 -1.64 17.05 4.52
CA ARG A 44 -3.03 17.22 5.00
C ARG A 44 -3.83 18.25 4.23
N SER A 45 -3.32 19.47 4.14
CA SER A 45 -4.08 20.60 3.60
C SER A 45 -4.33 20.46 2.09
N THR A 46 -3.32 20.02 1.34
CA THR A 46 -3.45 19.79 -0.11
C THR A 46 -4.44 18.66 -0.41
N PHE A 47 -4.33 17.51 0.25
CA PHE A 47 -5.28 16.39 0.09
C PHE A 47 -6.71 16.82 0.43
N LYS A 48 -6.95 17.45 1.60
CA LYS A 48 -8.29 17.94 1.94
C LYS A 48 -8.78 18.97 0.94
N SER A 49 -7.96 19.95 0.54
CA SER A 49 -8.38 20.99 -0.41
C SER A 49 -8.75 20.44 -1.79
N HIS A 50 -8.13 19.35 -2.25
CA HIS A 50 -8.51 18.67 -3.48
C HIS A 50 -9.89 17.98 -3.34
N ILE A 51 -10.13 17.22 -2.27
CA ILE A 51 -11.43 16.56 -2.05
C ILE A 51 -12.54 17.59 -1.78
N ASP A 52 -12.28 18.61 -0.96
CA ASP A 52 -13.21 19.70 -0.67
C ASP A 52 -13.62 20.47 -1.94
N SER A 53 -12.75 20.52 -2.96
CA SER A 53 -13.06 21.15 -4.25
C SER A 53 -14.19 20.43 -5.02
N CYS A 54 -14.43 19.16 -4.68
CA CYS A 54 -15.40 18.27 -5.30
C CYS A 54 -16.72 18.08 -4.53
N ASP A 55 -16.97 18.86 -3.45
CA ASP A 55 -18.28 18.87 -2.77
C ASP A 55 -19.41 18.97 -3.80
N TRP A 56 -20.27 17.96 -3.82
CA TRP A 56 -21.45 17.79 -4.67
C TRP A 56 -22.23 19.08 -4.91
N LYS A 57 -22.40 19.92 -3.87
CA LYS A 57 -23.15 21.19 -3.92
C LYS A 57 -22.56 22.23 -4.88
N ARG A 58 -21.31 22.06 -5.31
CA ARG A 58 -20.61 22.97 -6.23
C ARG A 58 -20.98 22.75 -7.69
N TRP A 59 -21.42 21.54 -8.05
CA TRP A 59 -21.58 21.11 -9.44
C TRP A 59 -22.89 20.39 -9.75
N GLU A 60 -23.52 19.72 -8.77
CA GLU A 60 -24.86 19.14 -8.91
C GLU A 60 -25.90 20.22 -9.24
N LYS A 61 -26.63 20.03 -10.33
CA LYS A 61 -27.70 20.91 -10.81
C LYS A 61 -29.04 20.18 -10.73
N TRP A 62 -29.43 19.83 -9.50
CA TRP A 62 -30.71 19.18 -9.21
C TRP A 62 -31.72 20.15 -8.58
N PRO A 63 -33.04 19.89 -8.69
CA PRO A 63 -34.06 20.60 -7.93
C PRO A 63 -33.83 20.51 -6.41
N LYS A 64 -34.34 21.48 -5.64
CA LYS A 64 -34.15 21.53 -4.18
C LYS A 64 -34.78 20.36 -3.41
N GLU A 65 -35.73 19.67 -4.03
CA GLU A 65 -36.42 18.49 -3.48
C GLU A 65 -35.75 17.17 -3.89
N ALA A 66 -34.69 17.21 -4.70
CA ALA A 66 -33.98 16.01 -5.14
C ALA A 66 -33.08 15.44 -4.04
N ALA A 67 -33.22 14.14 -3.80
CA ALA A 67 -32.25 13.32 -3.10
C ALA A 67 -31.48 12.48 -4.12
N PRO A 68 -30.32 12.95 -4.65
CA PRO A 68 -29.52 12.18 -5.59
C PRO A 68 -28.76 11.04 -4.90
N HIS A 69 -28.67 9.90 -5.57
CA HIS A 69 -27.81 8.78 -5.17
C HIS A 69 -26.39 9.03 -5.70
N ARG A 70 -25.40 9.06 -4.82
CA ARG A 70 -24.04 9.53 -5.11
C ARG A 70 -23.02 8.40 -5.17
N ILE A 71 -22.29 8.30 -6.27
CA ILE A 71 -21.36 7.20 -6.54
C ILE A 71 -19.96 7.77 -6.82
N VAL A 72 -18.95 7.08 -6.29
CA VAL A 72 -17.53 7.29 -6.63
C VAL A 72 -17.07 6.13 -7.50
N PHE A 73 -16.54 6.41 -8.70
CA PHE A 73 -15.77 5.44 -9.46
C PHE A 73 -14.27 5.56 -9.13
N ILE A 74 -13.64 4.42 -8.90
CA ILE A 74 -12.19 4.27 -8.72
C ILE A 74 -11.68 3.39 -9.85
N SER A 75 -10.80 3.92 -10.69
CA SER A 75 -10.15 3.15 -11.76
C SER A 75 -8.70 2.89 -11.42
N ASP A 76 -8.20 1.74 -11.88
CA ASP A 76 -6.78 1.37 -11.90
C ASP A 76 -6.02 1.74 -10.59
N PRO A 77 -6.49 1.33 -9.39
CA PRO A 77 -5.74 1.53 -8.16
C PRO A 77 -4.43 0.71 -8.15
N GLN A 78 -4.32 -0.32 -9.01
CA GLN A 78 -3.11 -1.04 -9.41
C GLN A 78 -2.10 -1.13 -8.27
N LEU A 79 -2.44 -1.97 -7.28
CA LEU A 79 -1.68 -2.07 -6.04
C LEU A 79 -0.25 -2.52 -6.33
N VAL A 80 0.68 -1.56 -6.31
CA VAL A 80 2.12 -1.75 -6.59
C VAL A 80 2.70 -2.86 -5.73
N ASP A 81 3.50 -3.72 -6.36
CA ASP A 81 4.16 -4.85 -5.71
C ASP A 81 5.68 -4.84 -5.98
N PRO A 82 6.47 -5.76 -5.39
CA PRO A 82 7.93 -5.79 -5.56
C PRO A 82 8.42 -5.94 -7.01
N HIS A 83 7.55 -6.33 -7.95
CA HIS A 83 7.86 -6.66 -9.34
C HIS A 83 7.44 -5.59 -10.35
N THR A 84 6.58 -4.63 -9.97
CA THR A 84 6.21 -3.44 -10.76
C THR A 84 7.43 -2.69 -11.33
N TYR A 85 8.53 -2.64 -10.56
CA TYR A 85 9.77 -1.97 -10.94
C TYR A 85 10.98 -2.90 -10.80
N PRO A 86 11.17 -3.87 -11.71
CA PRO A 86 12.20 -4.90 -11.57
C PRO A 86 13.60 -4.26 -11.60
N GLY A 87 14.42 -4.61 -10.62
CA GLY A 87 15.76 -4.05 -10.44
C GLY A 87 15.85 -2.80 -9.55
N ARG A 88 14.73 -2.26 -9.04
CA ARG A 88 14.75 -1.21 -8.00
C ARG A 88 15.29 -1.81 -6.67
N PRO A 89 16.47 -1.39 -6.16
CA PRO A 89 17.09 -2.05 -5.01
C PRO A 89 16.34 -1.75 -3.71
N TRP A 90 16.32 -2.72 -2.78
CA TRP A 90 15.87 -2.48 -1.41
C TRP A 90 16.72 -1.35 -0.76
N PRO A 91 16.11 -0.38 -0.05
CA PRO A 91 14.72 -0.34 0.40
C PRO A 91 13.73 0.39 -0.53
N LEU A 92 14.13 0.81 -1.74
CA LEU A 92 13.34 1.72 -2.58
C LEU A 92 12.04 1.11 -3.13
N SER A 93 11.99 -0.21 -3.38
CA SER A 93 10.74 -0.91 -3.76
C SER A 93 9.70 -0.81 -2.65
N SER A 94 10.01 -1.36 -1.46
CA SER A 94 9.10 -1.34 -0.31
C SER A 94 8.77 0.08 0.17
N LEU A 95 9.66 1.05 -0.04
CA LEU A 95 9.35 2.46 0.20
C LEU A 95 8.28 2.99 -0.78
N THR A 96 8.34 2.56 -2.05
CA THR A 96 7.34 2.92 -3.09
C THR A 96 5.98 2.34 -2.71
N GLU A 97 5.90 1.02 -2.50
CA GLU A 97 4.70 0.30 -2.04
C GLU A 97 4.05 1.02 -0.83
N THR A 98 4.85 1.34 0.19
CA THR A 98 4.32 1.96 1.41
C THR A 98 3.83 3.41 1.19
N TYR A 99 4.33 4.14 0.19
CA TYR A 99 3.81 5.48 -0.14
C TYR A 99 2.63 5.46 -1.11
N THR A 100 2.53 4.50 -2.04
CA THR A 100 1.32 4.30 -2.86
C THR A 100 0.13 3.89 -2.01
N ASP A 101 0.32 2.92 -1.10
CA ASP A 101 -0.73 2.47 -0.18
C ASP A 101 -1.25 3.61 0.70
N ARG A 102 -0.34 4.44 1.23
CA ARG A 102 -0.70 5.59 2.08
C ARG A 102 -1.35 6.73 1.31
N TYR A 103 -0.95 6.97 0.06
CA TYR A 103 -1.60 7.95 -0.81
C TYR A 103 -3.06 7.53 -1.06
N MET A 104 -3.27 6.27 -1.48
CA MET A 104 -4.59 5.72 -1.75
C MET A 104 -5.48 5.70 -0.50
N ALA A 105 -4.97 5.18 0.63
CA ALA A 105 -5.72 5.15 1.89
C ALA A 105 -6.10 6.56 2.37
N ARG A 106 -5.20 7.54 2.32
CA ARG A 106 -5.49 8.93 2.70
C ARG A 106 -6.58 9.54 1.79
N SER A 107 -6.43 9.40 0.48
CA SER A 107 -7.39 9.91 -0.51
C SER A 107 -8.76 9.27 -0.33
N PHE A 108 -8.82 7.93 -0.19
CA PHE A 108 -10.05 7.17 0.00
C PHE A 108 -10.76 7.51 1.31
N ARG A 109 -10.01 7.62 2.42
CA ARG A 109 -10.53 8.05 3.73
C ARG A 109 -11.14 9.44 3.66
N LEU A 110 -10.50 10.38 2.96
CA LEU A 110 -11.01 11.74 2.79
C LEU A 110 -12.24 11.79 1.86
N ILE A 111 -12.27 11.00 0.79
CA ILE A 111 -13.48 10.83 -0.04
C ILE A 111 -14.66 10.36 0.82
N ASN A 112 -14.47 9.32 1.63
CA ASN A 112 -15.53 8.81 2.52
C ASN A 112 -15.91 9.77 3.65
N HIS A 113 -14.97 10.62 4.11
CA HIS A 113 -15.19 11.60 5.18
C HIS A 113 -15.90 12.88 4.68
N GLU A 114 -15.48 13.44 3.56
CA GLU A 114 -15.94 14.75 3.08
C GLU A 114 -17.09 14.66 2.07
N LEU A 115 -17.13 13.58 1.27
CA LEU A 115 -18.11 13.41 0.19
C LEU A 115 -19.24 12.42 0.52
N ASP A 116 -19.08 11.56 1.54
CA ASP A 116 -20.07 10.56 2.01
C ASP A 116 -20.89 9.87 0.88
N PRO A 117 -20.25 9.15 -0.06
CA PRO A 117 -20.96 8.52 -1.18
C PRO A 117 -21.90 7.40 -0.73
N ASP A 118 -22.97 7.15 -1.50
CA ASP A 118 -23.89 6.02 -1.35
C ASP A 118 -23.30 4.72 -1.90
N SER A 119 -22.45 4.81 -2.93
CA SER A 119 -21.80 3.63 -3.52
C SER A 119 -20.39 3.93 -4.01
N ILE A 120 -19.58 2.89 -4.03
CA ILE A 120 -18.19 2.93 -4.49
C ILE A 120 -18.03 1.81 -5.51
N VAL A 121 -17.53 2.12 -6.70
CA VAL A 121 -17.46 1.19 -7.84
C VAL A 121 -16.04 1.19 -8.39
N PHE A 122 -15.41 0.02 -8.45
CA PHE A 122 -14.09 -0.15 -9.04
C PHE A 122 -14.22 -0.56 -10.51
N LEU A 123 -13.37 0.00 -11.37
CA LEU A 123 -13.38 -0.24 -12.82
C LEU A 123 -12.27 -1.19 -13.30
N GLY A 124 -11.87 -2.13 -12.44
CA GLY A 124 -10.80 -3.11 -12.68
C GLY A 124 -9.41 -2.63 -12.30
N ASP A 125 -8.46 -3.52 -12.53
CA ASP A 125 -7.02 -3.39 -12.23
C ASP A 125 -6.75 -3.04 -10.77
N LEU A 126 -7.20 -3.96 -9.91
CA LEU A 126 -7.05 -3.85 -8.46
C LEU A 126 -5.59 -4.09 -8.03
N PHE A 127 -4.86 -4.94 -8.76
CA PHE A 127 -3.47 -5.34 -8.52
C PHE A 127 -2.63 -5.23 -9.79
N ASP A 128 -1.35 -4.90 -9.67
CA ASP A 128 -0.41 -4.94 -10.81
C ASP A 128 0.06 -6.38 -11.11
N GLY A 129 0.52 -7.11 -10.09
CA GLY A 129 0.90 -8.52 -10.18
C GLY A 129 -0.26 -9.54 -10.12
N GLY A 130 -1.53 -9.11 -10.13
CA GLY A 130 -2.70 -9.93 -9.79
C GLY A 130 -2.83 -11.27 -10.55
N ARG A 131 -2.41 -11.26 -11.82
CA ARG A 131 -2.38 -12.41 -12.75
C ARG A 131 -1.12 -13.27 -12.72
N GLU A 132 -0.04 -12.80 -12.08
CA GLU A 132 1.28 -13.44 -12.11
C GLU A 132 1.47 -14.45 -10.96
N TRP A 133 0.74 -14.29 -9.86
CA TRP A 133 0.79 -15.21 -8.71
C TRP A 133 -0.04 -16.47 -8.94
N ALA A 134 0.56 -17.65 -8.76
CA ALA A 134 -0.16 -18.92 -8.84
C ALA A 134 -1.28 -19.02 -7.80
N PRO A 135 -2.41 -19.71 -8.09
CA PRO A 135 -3.49 -19.93 -7.14
C PRO A 135 -3.29 -21.22 -6.33
N SER A 136 -3.58 -21.16 -5.02
CA SER A 136 -3.45 -22.33 -4.15
C SER A 136 -4.45 -23.41 -4.52
N HIS A 137 -3.97 -24.64 -4.70
CA HIS A 137 -4.83 -25.81 -4.80
C HIS A 137 -5.58 -26.04 -3.48
N ALA A 138 -6.80 -26.59 -3.55
CA ALA A 138 -7.63 -26.85 -2.38
C ALA A 138 -6.91 -27.75 -1.37
N ARG A 139 -6.89 -27.33 -0.09
CA ARG A 139 -6.13 -27.98 0.98
C ARG A 139 -6.51 -29.46 1.16
N PRO A 140 -5.54 -30.37 1.39
CA PRO A 140 -5.81 -31.76 1.76
C PRO A 140 -6.79 -31.92 2.92
N LEU A 141 -7.91 -32.62 2.69
CA LEU A 141 -8.78 -33.10 3.77
C LEU A 141 -8.10 -34.25 4.51
N ARG A 142 -8.14 -34.21 5.86
CA ARG A 142 -7.61 -35.31 6.69
C ARG A 142 -8.38 -36.60 6.37
N PRO A 143 -7.77 -37.80 6.48
CA PRO A 143 -8.42 -39.07 6.14
C PRO A 143 -9.79 -39.29 6.79
N SER A 144 -10.00 -38.80 8.03
CA SER A 144 -11.30 -38.83 8.71
C SER A 144 -12.36 -37.96 8.02
N GLN A 145 -12.05 -36.68 7.76
CA GLN A 145 -12.94 -35.75 7.06
C GLN A 145 -13.27 -36.23 5.64
N ARG A 146 -12.27 -36.83 4.99
CA ARG A 146 -12.35 -37.43 3.66
C ARG A 146 -13.28 -38.65 3.63
N LYS A 147 -13.31 -39.47 4.70
CA LYS A 147 -14.26 -40.58 4.84
C LYS A 147 -15.71 -40.07 4.94
N THR A 148 -15.97 -39.14 5.85
CA THR A 148 -17.32 -38.55 6.04
C THR A 148 -17.85 -37.88 4.78
N LEU A 149 -16.97 -37.22 4.00
CA LEU A 149 -17.36 -36.60 2.73
C LEU A 149 -17.62 -37.64 1.61
N ASN A 150 -16.86 -38.73 1.55
CA ASN A 150 -17.09 -39.79 0.57
C ASN A 150 -18.43 -40.50 0.78
N GLU A 151 -18.82 -40.76 2.04
CA GLU A 151 -20.09 -41.41 2.41
C GLU A 151 -21.33 -40.64 1.92
N ILE A 152 -21.19 -39.34 1.61
CA ILE A 152 -22.24 -38.45 1.08
C ILE A 152 -22.32 -38.50 -0.47
N ILE A 153 -21.28 -38.94 -1.17
CA ILE A 153 -21.05 -38.61 -2.59
C ILE A 153 -21.20 -39.79 -3.58
N GLU A 154 -21.29 -41.05 -3.13
CA GLU A 154 -21.24 -42.24 -4.02
C GLU A 154 -22.53 -42.54 -4.85
N GLY A 155 -23.24 -41.49 -5.27
CA GLY A 155 -24.43 -41.53 -6.14
C GLY A 155 -24.17 -41.84 -7.62
N LYS A 156 -23.63 -43.03 -7.93
CA LYS A 156 -23.70 -43.75 -9.23
C LYS A 156 -23.03 -43.15 -10.52
N THR A 157 -22.06 -43.91 -11.08
CA THR A 157 -21.89 -44.35 -12.51
C THR A 157 -21.98 -43.34 -13.69
N LEU A 158 -21.27 -43.47 -14.84
CA LEU A 158 -20.23 -44.39 -15.37
C LEU A 158 -19.64 -43.78 -16.69
N GLY A 159 -18.35 -43.97 -16.99
CA GLY A 159 -17.74 -43.54 -18.27
C GLY A 159 -16.34 -44.11 -18.52
N LYS A 160 -15.89 -44.25 -19.79
CA LYS A 160 -14.64 -44.94 -20.17
C LYS A 160 -13.67 -44.10 -21.05
N ARG A 161 -12.43 -44.63 -21.19
CA ARG A 161 -11.25 -44.15 -21.97
C ARG A 161 -10.52 -42.94 -21.37
N SER A 162 -9.18 -42.93 -21.22
CA SER A 162 -8.14 -43.93 -21.57
C SER A 162 -7.25 -44.30 -20.35
N ARG A 163 -6.56 -45.46 -20.42
CA ARG A 163 -5.94 -46.08 -19.24
C ARG A 163 -4.53 -45.57 -18.91
N GLU A 164 -3.74 -45.23 -19.92
CA GLU A 164 -2.33 -44.81 -19.74
C GLU A 164 -2.19 -43.43 -19.07
N SER A 165 -3.11 -42.50 -19.35
CA SER A 165 -3.16 -41.21 -18.65
C SER A 165 -3.48 -41.40 -17.16
N TYR A 166 -4.47 -42.26 -16.84
CA TYR A 166 -4.82 -42.61 -15.46
C TYR A 166 -3.67 -43.26 -14.69
N GLU A 167 -2.92 -44.19 -15.30
CA GLU A 167 -1.76 -44.82 -14.65
C GLU A 167 -0.59 -43.84 -14.46
N LYS A 168 -0.43 -42.84 -15.35
CA LYS A 168 0.56 -41.76 -15.20
C LYS A 168 0.17 -40.75 -14.11
N ALA A 169 -1.10 -40.35 -14.05
CA ALA A 169 -1.64 -39.47 -13.00
C ALA A 169 -1.59 -40.13 -11.60
N LYS A 170 -1.79 -41.46 -11.52
CA LYS A 170 -1.69 -42.25 -10.28
C LYS A 170 -0.34 -42.17 -9.56
N MET A 171 0.73 -41.77 -10.25
CA MET A 171 2.07 -41.60 -9.66
C MET A 171 2.34 -40.18 -9.14
N ARG A 172 1.33 -39.31 -9.11
CA ARG A 172 1.36 -38.00 -8.43
C ARG A 172 0.34 -37.98 -7.29
N PRO A 173 0.66 -37.39 -6.12
CA PRO A 173 -0.26 -37.35 -4.99
C PRO A 173 -1.36 -36.28 -5.21
N HIS A 174 -2.62 -36.71 -5.23
CA HIS A 174 -3.78 -35.83 -5.43
C HIS A 174 -4.88 -36.11 -4.39
N ASP A 175 -5.64 -35.07 -4.02
CA ASP A 175 -6.61 -35.13 -2.90
C ASP A 175 -8.01 -35.64 -3.26
N ARG A 176 -8.27 -35.89 -4.54
CA ARG A 176 -9.46 -36.60 -5.02
C ARG A 176 -9.05 -37.80 -5.87
N ALA A 177 -9.93 -38.78 -5.98
CA ALA A 177 -9.88 -39.70 -7.11
C ALA A 177 -10.30 -38.90 -8.36
N ILE A 178 -9.31 -38.40 -9.11
CA ILE A 178 -9.51 -37.59 -10.31
C ILE A 178 -10.50 -38.31 -11.24
N LYS A 179 -11.67 -37.70 -11.44
CA LYS A 179 -12.62 -38.14 -12.45
C LYS A 179 -12.27 -37.49 -13.79
N LYS A 180 -12.83 -38.03 -14.87
CA LYS A 180 -12.66 -37.45 -16.22
C LYS A 180 -13.38 -36.11 -16.34
N GLU A 181 -14.36 -35.89 -15.45
CA GLU A 181 -15.18 -34.69 -15.31
C GLU A 181 -14.51 -33.56 -14.48
N ASP A 182 -13.43 -33.83 -13.74
CA ASP A 182 -12.79 -32.84 -12.85
C ASP A 182 -11.82 -31.88 -13.57
N HIS A 183 -11.37 -32.19 -14.79
CA HIS A 183 -10.41 -31.39 -15.57
C HIS A 183 -11.06 -30.71 -16.77
N PHE A 184 -10.76 -29.43 -17.00
CA PHE A 184 -11.19 -28.71 -18.21
C PHE A 184 -10.17 -28.95 -19.32
N LEU A 185 -10.19 -30.16 -19.90
CA LEU A 185 -9.20 -30.56 -20.91
C LEU A 185 -9.45 -29.87 -22.26
N ASP A 186 -8.38 -29.35 -22.86
CA ASP A 186 -8.38 -28.90 -24.27
C ASP A 186 -8.42 -30.09 -25.25
N GLU A 187 -8.53 -29.79 -26.56
CA GLU A 187 -8.52 -30.82 -27.62
C GLU A 187 -7.21 -31.62 -27.71
N ARG A 188 -6.16 -31.19 -27.00
CA ARG A 188 -4.81 -31.79 -26.98
C ARG A 188 -4.54 -32.57 -25.69
N GLY A 189 -5.42 -32.47 -24.68
CA GLY A 189 -5.32 -33.14 -23.38
C GLY A 189 -4.61 -32.35 -22.28
N ASN A 190 -4.43 -31.03 -22.43
CA ASN A 190 -3.91 -30.13 -21.39
C ASN A 190 -5.07 -29.63 -20.51
N ASP A 191 -4.87 -29.45 -19.21
CA ASP A 191 -5.91 -28.85 -18.34
C ASP A 191 -5.87 -27.32 -18.41
N LEU A 192 -6.94 -26.71 -18.90
CA LEU A 192 -7.11 -25.26 -19.01
C LEU A 192 -7.19 -24.56 -17.65
N LYS A 193 -7.29 -25.31 -16.54
CA LYS A 193 -7.19 -24.80 -15.17
C LYS A 193 -5.81 -25.02 -14.52
N GLU A 194 -4.84 -25.63 -15.20
CA GLU A 194 -3.45 -25.65 -14.74
C GLU A 194 -2.84 -24.24 -14.92
N PHE A 195 -2.33 -23.64 -13.85
CA PHE A 195 -1.71 -22.31 -13.90
C PHE A 195 -0.34 -22.39 -14.58
N VAL A 196 -0.14 -21.59 -15.63
CA VAL A 196 1.11 -21.54 -16.39
C VAL A 196 1.94 -20.36 -15.92
N TYR A 197 3.06 -20.65 -15.25
CA TYR A 197 4.06 -19.63 -14.91
C TYR A 197 4.64 -19.01 -16.17
N LYS A 198 4.54 -17.68 -16.28
CA LYS A 198 5.08 -16.89 -17.38
C LYS A 198 6.55 -16.52 -17.11
N GLU A 199 7.19 -15.90 -18.10
CA GLU A 199 8.62 -15.51 -18.07
C GLU A 199 9.58 -16.63 -17.60
N ASP A 200 9.53 -17.79 -18.28
CA ASP A 200 10.39 -18.95 -18.01
C ASP A 200 10.39 -19.47 -16.56
N GLY A 201 9.31 -19.22 -15.81
CA GLY A 201 9.20 -19.61 -14.41
C GLY A 201 9.98 -18.70 -13.45
N ARG A 202 10.45 -17.53 -13.89
CA ARG A 202 11.11 -16.50 -13.07
C ARG A 202 10.35 -16.20 -11.77
N TRP A 203 9.02 -16.24 -11.83
CA TRP A 203 8.13 -15.94 -10.72
C TRP A 203 7.69 -17.16 -9.89
N ALA A 204 8.08 -18.39 -10.25
CA ALA A 204 7.65 -19.62 -9.58
C ALA A 204 8.11 -19.81 -8.11
N LYS A 205 8.80 -18.81 -7.55
CA LYS A 205 9.08 -18.68 -6.11
C LYS A 205 7.90 -18.05 -5.35
N TRP A 206 7.06 -17.27 -6.03
CA TRP A 206 5.93 -16.55 -5.46
C TRP A 206 4.63 -17.22 -5.89
N ASP A 207 3.83 -17.58 -4.89
CA ASP A 207 2.60 -18.36 -4.99
C ASP A 207 1.47 -17.57 -4.28
N GLN A 208 0.31 -18.16 -4.09
CA GLN A 208 -0.88 -17.60 -3.45
C GLN A 208 -0.62 -16.76 -2.18
N GLN A 209 0.45 -17.05 -1.41
CA GLN A 209 0.83 -16.24 -0.24
C GLN A 209 1.10 -14.76 -0.57
N GLN A 210 1.67 -14.47 -1.74
CA GLN A 210 1.90 -13.11 -2.21
C GLN A 210 0.57 -12.43 -2.57
N TRP A 211 -0.27 -13.15 -3.33
CA TRP A 211 -1.61 -12.67 -3.71
C TRP A 211 -2.52 -12.42 -2.50
N ASP A 212 -2.50 -13.29 -1.49
CA ASP A 212 -3.29 -13.08 -0.26
C ASP A 212 -2.76 -11.90 0.58
N ALA A 213 -1.45 -11.62 0.57
CA ALA A 213 -0.88 -10.45 1.23
C ALA A 213 -1.22 -9.13 0.50
N GLU A 214 -1.26 -9.15 -0.83
CA GLU A 214 -1.76 -8.04 -1.65
C GLU A 214 -3.26 -7.84 -1.46
N TYR A 215 -4.07 -8.90 -1.48
CA TYR A 215 -5.49 -8.85 -1.17
C TYR A 215 -5.76 -8.29 0.23
N GLU A 216 -4.93 -8.65 1.24
CA GLU A 216 -5.04 -8.06 2.58
C GLU A 216 -4.66 -6.56 2.60
N ARG A 217 -3.62 -6.14 1.86
CA ARG A 217 -3.30 -4.72 1.66
C ARG A 217 -4.47 -3.95 1.03
N PHE A 218 -5.04 -4.47 -0.06
CA PHE A 218 -6.22 -3.89 -0.73
C PHE A 218 -7.40 -3.77 0.25
N GLY A 219 -7.70 -4.83 0.99
CA GLY A 219 -8.74 -4.84 2.02
C GLY A 219 -8.53 -3.79 3.12
N ARG A 220 -7.30 -3.61 3.61
CA ARG A 220 -6.95 -2.55 4.59
C ARG A 220 -7.08 -1.13 4.03
N ILE A 221 -6.89 -0.93 2.72
CA ILE A 221 -7.01 0.38 2.07
C ILE A 221 -8.48 0.72 1.78
N PHE A 222 -9.25 -0.23 1.25
CA PHE A 222 -10.56 0.03 0.64
C PHE A 222 -11.76 -0.59 1.37
N PHE A 223 -11.58 -1.67 2.13
CA PHE A 223 -12.68 -2.40 2.79
C PHE A 223 -12.68 -2.26 4.33
N GLU A 224 -11.61 -1.77 4.93
CA GLU A 224 -11.53 -1.55 6.38
C GLU A 224 -12.62 -0.57 6.85
N ARG A 225 -13.35 -0.95 7.91
CA ARG A 225 -14.55 -0.23 8.39
C ARG A 225 -14.28 1.25 8.66
N ASP A 226 -13.10 1.57 9.17
CA ASP A 226 -12.73 2.93 9.58
C ASP A 226 -12.22 3.78 8.39
N GLN A 227 -11.92 3.16 7.24
CA GLN A 227 -11.71 3.82 5.93
C GLN A 227 -13.05 4.17 5.27
N LEU A 228 -14.01 3.24 5.34
CA LEU A 228 -15.35 3.39 4.77
C LEU A 228 -16.24 4.33 5.59
N TYR A 229 -16.23 4.23 6.92
CA TYR A 229 -17.19 4.92 7.80
C TYR A 229 -16.52 5.87 8.82
N PRO A 230 -15.61 6.78 8.40
CA PRO A 230 -14.71 7.52 9.29
C PRO A 230 -15.38 8.50 10.26
N GLN A 231 -16.66 8.84 10.06
CA GLN A 231 -17.44 9.75 10.93
C GLN A 231 -18.40 9.05 11.89
N GLN A 232 -18.69 7.75 11.70
CA GLN A 232 -19.81 7.10 12.37
C GLN A 232 -19.32 6.16 13.48
N ASN A 233 -19.63 6.53 14.72
CA ASN A 233 -19.52 5.63 15.89
C ASN A 233 -20.57 4.51 15.77
N ARG A 234 -20.28 3.54 14.89
CA ARG A 234 -21.12 2.38 14.61
C ARG A 234 -21.06 1.39 15.76
N GLU A 235 -22.03 1.46 16.65
CA GLU A 235 -22.33 0.37 17.57
C GLU A 235 -22.89 -0.82 16.77
N ILE A 236 -22.36 -2.00 17.06
CA ILE A 236 -22.78 -3.26 16.42
C ILE A 236 -23.78 -3.89 17.37
N LEU A 237 -25.07 -3.82 17.03
CA LEU A 237 -26.15 -4.41 17.82
C LEU A 237 -26.58 -5.74 17.18
N PRO A 238 -26.99 -6.77 17.94
CA PRO A 238 -27.66 -7.92 17.34
C PRO A 238 -28.97 -7.45 16.68
N ALA A 239 -29.16 -7.78 15.40
CA ALA A 239 -30.37 -7.45 14.64
C ALA A 239 -31.57 -8.26 15.13
N PHE A 240 -31.35 -9.57 15.19
CA PHE A 240 -32.27 -10.61 15.62
C PHE A 240 -31.45 -11.90 15.80
N GLU A 241 -31.93 -12.79 16.65
CA GLU A 241 -31.48 -14.19 16.62
C GLU A 241 -32.16 -14.88 15.44
N VAL A 242 -31.39 -15.52 14.56
CA VAL A 242 -31.97 -16.35 13.50
C VAL A 242 -32.63 -17.56 14.16
N ALA A 243 -33.95 -17.59 14.13
CA ALA A 243 -34.74 -18.67 14.74
C ALA A 243 -34.34 -20.03 14.13
N GLN A 244 -34.31 -21.07 14.96
CA GLN A 244 -33.83 -22.39 14.59
C GLN A 244 -34.62 -22.96 13.39
N ASP A 245 -33.91 -23.32 12.32
CA ASP A 245 -34.49 -24.13 11.25
C ASP A 245 -34.71 -25.56 11.79
N ALA A 246 -35.98 -25.92 12.00
CA ALA A 246 -36.38 -27.25 12.45
C ALA A 246 -35.91 -28.35 11.49
N VAL A 247 -35.83 -28.06 10.18
CA VAL A 247 -35.37 -29.02 9.16
C VAL A 247 -33.87 -29.29 9.32
N ALA A 248 -33.07 -28.30 9.73
CA ALA A 248 -31.66 -28.51 10.01
C ALA A 248 -31.44 -29.40 11.25
N MET A 249 -32.27 -29.22 12.28
CA MET A 249 -32.22 -30.02 13.52
C MET A 249 -32.61 -31.48 13.28
N ASP A 250 -33.69 -31.74 12.53
CA ASP A 250 -34.10 -33.11 12.16
C ASP A 250 -33.08 -33.83 11.26
N ASN A 251 -32.32 -33.08 10.46
CA ASN A 251 -31.19 -33.59 9.67
C ASN A 251 -29.87 -33.71 10.48
N GLY A 252 -29.91 -33.53 11.80
CA GLY A 252 -28.78 -33.77 12.70
C GLY A 252 -27.70 -32.69 12.71
N ALA A 253 -27.98 -31.48 12.22
CA ALA A 253 -27.06 -30.36 12.37
C ALA A 253 -26.87 -29.98 13.85
N HIS A 254 -25.69 -29.51 14.22
CA HIS A 254 -25.46 -28.99 15.56
C HIS A 254 -26.22 -27.67 15.76
N ASN A 255 -26.88 -27.53 16.92
CA ASN A 255 -27.61 -26.33 17.30
C ASN A 255 -26.67 -25.11 17.43
N ILE A 256 -26.63 -24.28 16.38
CA ILE A 256 -25.86 -23.05 16.30
C ILE A 256 -26.85 -21.89 16.16
N THR A 257 -27.07 -21.16 17.25
CA THR A 257 -27.87 -19.92 17.25
C THR A 257 -27.03 -18.79 16.64
N THR A 258 -27.24 -18.52 15.35
CA THR A 258 -26.58 -17.42 14.66
C THR A 258 -27.25 -16.09 14.99
N THR A 259 -26.52 -15.20 15.67
CA THR A 259 -26.89 -13.80 15.83
C THR A 259 -26.45 -13.04 14.58
N GLU A 260 -27.40 -12.54 13.80
CA GLU A 260 -27.08 -11.52 12.80
C GLU A 260 -26.95 -10.16 13.50
N TYR A 261 -26.07 -9.30 13.00
CA TYR A 261 -25.76 -8.00 13.62
C TYR A 261 -26.19 -6.84 12.73
N ALA A 262 -27.08 -5.98 13.25
CA ALA A 262 -27.50 -4.75 12.62
C ALA A 262 -26.53 -3.62 12.99
N VAL A 263 -25.94 -3.01 11.96
CA VAL A 263 -25.14 -1.79 12.13
C VAL A 263 -26.08 -0.59 12.10
N THR A 264 -26.72 -0.32 13.24
CA THR A 264 -27.66 0.80 13.40
C THR A 264 -26.94 2.15 13.37
N GLY A 265 -27.60 3.19 12.83
CA GLY A 265 -27.14 4.58 12.94
C GLY A 265 -26.34 5.14 11.78
N GLY A 266 -26.34 4.52 10.59
CA GLY A 266 -25.69 5.12 9.43
C GLY A 266 -25.99 4.48 8.08
N LYS A 267 -25.89 5.32 7.04
CA LYS A 267 -25.92 5.00 5.60
C LYS A 267 -25.08 3.75 5.27
N VAL A 268 -25.67 2.69 4.74
CA VAL A 268 -24.92 1.50 4.29
C VAL A 268 -24.44 1.74 2.87
N ARG A 269 -23.13 1.69 2.63
CA ARG A 269 -22.57 1.87 1.28
C ARG A 269 -22.58 0.53 0.53
N ARG A 270 -23.10 0.52 -0.70
CA ARG A 270 -22.92 -0.59 -1.65
C ARG A 270 -21.52 -0.45 -2.29
N ILE A 271 -20.71 -1.51 -2.30
CA ILE A 271 -19.38 -1.52 -2.92
C ILE A 271 -19.40 -2.55 -4.05
N LEU A 272 -18.97 -2.13 -5.25
CA LEU A 272 -18.89 -3.00 -6.43
C LEU A 272 -17.43 -3.12 -6.86
N SER A 273 -16.82 -4.29 -6.65
CA SER A 273 -15.40 -4.54 -6.96
C SER A 273 -15.16 -5.66 -7.99
N GLY A 274 -16.23 -6.26 -8.53
CA GLY A 274 -16.14 -7.44 -9.40
C GLY A 274 -15.75 -7.18 -10.85
N LEU A 275 -15.60 -5.93 -11.31
CA LEU A 275 -15.13 -5.68 -12.67
C LEU A 275 -13.63 -6.01 -12.74
N PRO A 276 -13.17 -6.92 -13.62
CA PRO A 276 -11.77 -7.34 -13.67
C PRO A 276 -10.97 -6.50 -14.67
N GLY A 277 -9.71 -6.24 -14.35
CA GLY A 277 -8.75 -5.66 -15.30
C GLY A 277 -7.76 -6.65 -15.91
N ASN A 278 -6.93 -6.17 -16.84
CA ASN A 278 -5.94 -6.99 -17.55
C ASN A 278 -4.70 -7.34 -16.69
N HIS A 279 -4.44 -6.62 -15.60
CA HIS A 279 -3.49 -7.00 -14.54
C HIS A 279 -4.12 -7.94 -13.51
N ASP A 280 -5.43 -7.89 -13.29
CA ASP A 280 -6.13 -8.84 -12.40
C ASP A 280 -6.18 -10.26 -12.97
N ILE A 281 -6.61 -10.43 -14.24
CA ILE A 281 -6.89 -11.76 -14.83
C ILE A 281 -6.11 -12.09 -16.12
N GLY A 282 -5.44 -11.10 -16.71
CA GLY A 282 -4.87 -11.16 -18.07
C GLY A 282 -5.84 -10.60 -19.13
N LEU A 283 -5.40 -10.59 -20.39
CA LEU A 283 -6.19 -10.08 -21.52
C LEU A 283 -6.26 -11.09 -22.66
N GLY A 284 -7.45 -11.30 -23.21
CA GLY A 284 -7.68 -12.09 -24.42
C GLY A 284 -7.11 -13.51 -24.33
N MET A 285 -6.28 -13.88 -25.31
CA MET A 285 -5.54 -15.16 -25.33
C MET A 285 -4.62 -15.37 -24.10
N GLY A 286 -4.31 -14.32 -23.33
CA GLY A 286 -3.46 -14.36 -22.15
C GLY A 286 -4.17 -14.57 -20.81
N VAL A 287 -5.52 -14.60 -20.80
CA VAL A 287 -6.33 -14.85 -19.59
C VAL A 287 -6.13 -16.27 -19.10
N GLN A 288 -5.92 -16.44 -17.79
CA GLN A 288 -5.79 -17.75 -17.16
C GLN A 288 -7.05 -18.09 -16.35
N LEU A 289 -7.72 -19.21 -16.66
CA LEU A 289 -8.95 -19.61 -15.96
C LEU A 289 -8.77 -19.70 -14.44
N ALA A 290 -7.63 -20.24 -13.97
CA ALA A 290 -7.34 -20.39 -12.55
C ALA A 290 -7.19 -19.05 -11.81
N VAL A 291 -6.73 -17.99 -12.51
CA VAL A 291 -6.63 -16.63 -11.99
C VAL A 291 -8.01 -15.96 -12.00
N ARG A 292 -8.73 -16.04 -13.12
CA ARG A 292 -10.08 -15.49 -13.27
C ARG A 292 -11.02 -16.08 -12.22
N ASP A 293 -11.02 -17.41 -12.05
CA ASP A 293 -11.83 -18.09 -11.05
C ASP A 293 -11.40 -17.71 -9.61
N ARG A 294 -10.12 -17.43 -9.34
CA ARG A 294 -9.66 -16.86 -8.05
C ARG A 294 -10.26 -15.46 -7.80
N PHE A 295 -10.25 -14.59 -8.82
CA PHE A 295 -10.82 -13.25 -8.73
C PHE A 295 -12.33 -13.32 -8.44
N HIS A 296 -13.08 -14.17 -9.18
CA HIS A 296 -14.51 -14.39 -8.97
C HIS A 296 -14.85 -14.81 -7.53
N MET A 297 -14.01 -15.63 -6.88
CA MET A 297 -14.22 -16.10 -5.51
C MET A 297 -13.93 -15.05 -4.43
N ARG A 298 -13.42 -13.86 -4.80
CA ARG A 298 -12.94 -12.84 -3.85
C ARG A 298 -13.52 -11.43 -4.09
N PHE A 299 -14.03 -11.15 -5.29
CA PHE A 299 -14.62 -9.86 -5.66
C PHE A 299 -16.02 -9.97 -6.30
N ASP A 300 -16.67 -11.14 -6.15
CA ASP A 300 -17.89 -11.56 -6.85
C ASP A 300 -17.70 -11.74 -8.38
N GLY A 301 -18.77 -12.13 -9.08
CA GLY A 301 -18.72 -12.49 -10.51
C GLY A 301 -18.45 -11.30 -11.43
N THR A 302 -17.64 -11.49 -12.47
CA THR A 302 -17.17 -10.40 -13.35
C THR A 302 -18.22 -9.84 -14.29
N ASN A 303 -19.18 -10.67 -14.68
CA ASN A 303 -20.35 -10.29 -15.47
C ASN A 303 -21.57 -10.23 -14.55
N ARG A 304 -22.10 -9.02 -14.28
CA ARG A 304 -23.18 -8.81 -13.31
C ARG A 304 -24.03 -7.57 -13.62
N VAL A 305 -25.27 -7.58 -13.11
CA VAL A 305 -26.22 -6.47 -13.24
C VAL A 305 -26.67 -6.02 -11.86
N ASP A 306 -26.62 -4.72 -11.60
CA ASP A 306 -27.11 -4.07 -10.37
C ASP A 306 -28.15 -2.99 -10.70
N VAL A 307 -28.87 -2.53 -9.68
CA VAL A 307 -29.60 -1.27 -9.72
C VAL A 307 -29.05 -0.35 -8.63
N LEU A 308 -28.73 0.91 -8.99
CA LEU A 308 -28.30 1.96 -8.06
C LEU A 308 -28.95 3.28 -8.49
N GLY A 309 -29.54 4.04 -7.55
CA GLY A 309 -30.16 5.33 -7.85
C GLY A 309 -31.19 5.30 -8.99
N ASN A 310 -31.98 4.22 -9.09
CA ASN A 310 -32.92 3.93 -10.18
C ASN A 310 -32.29 3.93 -11.60
N HIS A 311 -31.05 3.47 -11.70
CA HIS A 311 -30.36 3.17 -12.97
C HIS A 311 -29.83 1.73 -12.93
N THR A 312 -29.86 1.04 -14.08
CA THR A 312 -29.34 -0.33 -14.23
C THR A 312 -27.85 -0.27 -14.58
N PHE A 313 -26.99 -0.83 -13.74
CA PHE A 313 -25.56 -0.94 -13.99
C PHE A 313 -25.24 -2.32 -14.56
N ILE A 314 -24.51 -2.39 -15.68
CA ILE A 314 -24.09 -3.65 -16.30
C ILE A 314 -22.56 -3.69 -16.32
N SER A 315 -21.99 -4.58 -15.52
CA SER A 315 -20.55 -4.86 -15.46
C SER A 315 -20.19 -6.00 -16.40
N ILE A 316 -19.12 -5.84 -17.18
CA ILE A 316 -18.69 -6.81 -18.20
C ILE A 316 -17.21 -7.09 -18.10
N ASP A 317 -16.87 -8.37 -18.12
CA ASP A 317 -15.52 -8.92 -18.23
C ASP A 317 -14.93 -8.66 -19.63
N SER A 318 -14.56 -7.41 -19.89
CA SER A 318 -13.92 -6.98 -21.13
C SER A 318 -12.58 -7.70 -21.40
N PRO A 319 -11.71 -8.01 -20.41
CA PRO A 319 -10.46 -8.70 -20.70
C PRO A 319 -10.68 -10.14 -21.20
N SER A 320 -11.65 -10.89 -20.64
CA SER A 320 -12.03 -12.22 -21.17
C SER A 320 -12.79 -12.12 -22.50
N LEU A 321 -13.68 -11.13 -22.66
CA LEU A 321 -14.43 -10.94 -23.90
C LEU A 321 -13.53 -10.64 -25.10
N SER A 322 -12.39 -9.96 -24.88
CA SER A 322 -11.38 -9.68 -25.90
C SER A 322 -10.73 -10.95 -26.49
N ALA A 323 -10.91 -12.14 -25.89
CA ALA A 323 -10.49 -13.39 -26.50
C ALA A 323 -11.31 -13.77 -27.75
N PHE A 324 -12.49 -13.17 -27.94
CA PHE A 324 -13.28 -13.30 -29.18
C PHE A 324 -12.70 -12.45 -30.32
N SER A 325 -12.29 -11.21 -30.03
CA SER A 325 -11.55 -10.36 -30.97
C SER A 325 -10.64 -9.40 -30.21
N GLN A 326 -9.34 -9.59 -30.40
CA GLN A 326 -8.27 -8.70 -29.95
C GLN A 326 -7.38 -8.35 -31.14
N PHE A 327 -6.63 -7.25 -31.04
CA PHE A 327 -5.57 -6.97 -31.99
C PHE A 327 -4.40 -7.95 -31.76
N ILE A 328 -3.72 -8.34 -32.85
CA ILE A 328 -2.55 -9.22 -32.82
C ILE A 328 -1.26 -8.46 -33.22
N PRO A 329 -0.09 -8.77 -32.63
CA PRO A 329 1.18 -8.10 -32.94
C PRO A 329 1.60 -8.19 -34.42
N GLU A 330 1.19 -9.26 -35.11
CA GLU A 330 1.43 -9.48 -36.54
C GLU A 330 0.53 -8.62 -37.45
N GLY A 331 -0.45 -7.91 -36.88
CA GLY A 331 -1.39 -7.04 -37.58
C GLY A 331 -2.74 -7.70 -37.88
N GLY A 332 -3.83 -7.04 -37.50
CA GLY A 332 -5.21 -7.52 -37.69
C GLY A 332 -5.94 -7.81 -36.36
N GLU A 333 -7.13 -8.40 -36.47
CA GLU A 333 -7.88 -8.99 -35.34
C GLU A 333 -7.58 -10.50 -35.22
N THR A 334 -8.01 -11.15 -34.12
CA THR A 334 -7.86 -12.60 -33.89
C THR A 334 -8.30 -13.43 -35.11
N PRO A 335 -7.44 -14.29 -35.69
CA PRO A 335 -7.81 -15.09 -36.85
C PRO A 335 -8.77 -16.23 -36.45
N ALA A 336 -9.69 -16.55 -37.35
CA ALA A 336 -10.86 -17.39 -37.07
C ALA A 336 -10.53 -18.86 -36.71
N ASP A 337 -9.34 -19.34 -37.06
CA ASP A 337 -8.82 -20.66 -36.71
C ASP A 337 -8.55 -20.83 -35.20
N ARG A 338 -8.26 -19.73 -34.48
CA ARG A 338 -7.94 -19.76 -33.04
C ARG A 338 -9.18 -19.67 -32.15
N LEU A 339 -10.28 -19.12 -32.66
CA LEU A 339 -11.51 -18.88 -31.89
C LEU A 339 -12.11 -20.12 -31.18
N PRO A 340 -12.12 -21.34 -31.77
CA PRO A 340 -12.63 -22.53 -31.09
C PRO A 340 -11.83 -22.89 -29.84
N GLY A 341 -10.50 -22.78 -29.90
CA GLY A 341 -9.63 -23.05 -28.74
C GLY A 341 -9.83 -22.05 -27.60
N LEU A 342 -10.17 -20.80 -27.91
CA LEU A 342 -10.37 -19.70 -26.96
C LEU A 342 -11.78 -19.65 -26.37
N LYS A 343 -12.71 -20.50 -26.84
CA LYS A 343 -14.14 -20.47 -26.49
C LYS A 343 -14.41 -20.45 -24.99
N HIS A 344 -13.62 -21.21 -24.22
CA HIS A 344 -13.72 -21.29 -22.75
C HIS A 344 -13.44 -19.97 -22.00
N ILE A 345 -12.81 -18.99 -22.67
CA ILE A 345 -12.52 -17.65 -22.12
C ILE A 345 -13.69 -16.70 -22.40
N TRP A 346 -14.10 -16.55 -23.66
CA TRP A 346 -15.05 -15.52 -24.10
C TRP A 346 -16.53 -15.96 -24.04
N GLU A 347 -16.84 -17.26 -24.16
CA GLU A 347 -18.23 -17.75 -24.19
C GLU A 347 -19.03 -17.36 -22.94
N PRO A 348 -18.52 -17.47 -21.69
CA PRO A 348 -19.30 -17.09 -20.52
C PRO A 348 -19.76 -15.62 -20.53
N THR A 349 -18.92 -14.71 -21.02
CA THR A 349 -19.27 -13.29 -21.16
C THR A 349 -20.22 -13.05 -22.33
N MET A 350 -20.03 -13.74 -23.45
CA MET A 350 -20.93 -13.62 -24.61
C MET A 350 -22.33 -14.15 -24.30
N THR A 351 -22.45 -15.33 -23.67
CA THR A 351 -23.73 -15.90 -23.25
C THR A 351 -24.42 -15.04 -22.18
N PHE A 352 -23.68 -14.38 -21.29
CA PHE A 352 -24.26 -13.35 -20.42
C PHE A 352 -24.86 -12.19 -21.22
N LEU A 353 -24.16 -11.69 -22.26
CA LEU A 353 -24.62 -10.59 -23.09
C LEU A 353 -25.81 -10.95 -23.99
N GLU A 354 -25.85 -12.17 -24.53
CA GLU A 354 -26.99 -12.69 -25.28
C GLU A 354 -28.28 -12.75 -24.43
N ASN A 355 -28.15 -13.01 -23.13
CA ASN A 355 -29.27 -13.18 -22.21
C ASN A 355 -29.49 -11.99 -21.26
N VAL A 356 -28.72 -10.90 -21.39
CA VAL A 356 -28.59 -9.81 -20.40
C VAL A 356 -29.92 -9.15 -19.97
N ARG A 357 -30.94 -9.19 -20.84
CA ARG A 357 -32.29 -8.70 -20.57
C ARG A 357 -32.99 -9.43 -19.43
N GLU A 358 -32.81 -10.74 -19.26
CA GLU A 358 -33.47 -11.48 -18.17
C GLU A 358 -32.97 -11.08 -16.77
N PRO A 359 -31.65 -11.08 -16.45
CA PRO A 359 -31.16 -10.59 -15.16
C PRO A 359 -31.39 -9.09 -14.96
N ALA A 360 -31.35 -8.28 -16.03
CA ALA A 360 -31.67 -6.86 -15.94
C ALA A 360 -33.15 -6.61 -15.55
N ASN A 361 -34.11 -7.17 -16.30
CA ASN A 361 -35.53 -7.05 -15.96
C ASN A 361 -35.83 -7.65 -14.58
N LYS A 362 -35.14 -8.71 -14.15
CA LYS A 362 -35.25 -9.25 -12.79
C LYS A 362 -34.77 -8.24 -11.74
N ALA A 363 -33.54 -7.74 -11.85
CA ALA A 363 -32.96 -6.80 -10.88
C ALA A 363 -33.77 -5.49 -10.77
N VAL A 364 -34.24 -4.98 -11.91
CA VAL A 364 -35.16 -3.83 -11.98
C VAL A 364 -36.48 -4.12 -11.26
N ALA A 365 -37.09 -5.29 -11.51
CA ALA A 365 -38.33 -5.67 -10.83
C ALA A 365 -38.14 -5.98 -9.33
N ASP A 366 -36.95 -6.42 -8.91
CA ASP A 366 -36.60 -6.65 -7.50
C ASP A 366 -36.47 -5.31 -6.74
N GLU A 367 -35.75 -4.32 -7.29
CA GLU A 367 -35.63 -2.98 -6.67
C GLU A 367 -36.97 -2.21 -6.70
N LEU A 368 -37.76 -2.30 -7.77
CA LEU A 368 -39.10 -1.67 -7.82
C LEU A 368 -40.09 -2.28 -6.80
N ARG A 369 -39.97 -3.58 -6.48
CA ARG A 369 -40.73 -4.21 -5.39
C ARG A 369 -40.27 -3.78 -4.00
N ALA A 370 -39.04 -3.30 -3.85
CA ALA A 370 -38.57 -2.68 -2.61
C ALA A 370 -39.04 -1.22 -2.46
N LEU A 371 -39.15 -0.48 -3.58
CA LEU A 371 -39.68 0.89 -3.62
C LEU A 371 -41.21 0.95 -3.46
N TYR A 372 -41.93 -0.01 -4.03
CA TYR A 372 -43.39 -0.08 -4.05
C TYR A 372 -43.89 -1.42 -3.49
N PRO A 373 -43.87 -1.63 -2.16
CA PRO A 373 -44.25 -2.91 -1.55
C PRO A 373 -45.76 -3.22 -1.69
N ASP A 374 -46.62 -2.20 -1.67
CA ASP A 374 -48.08 -2.38 -1.66
C ASP A 374 -48.70 -2.65 -3.05
N THR A 375 -47.95 -2.44 -4.14
CA THR A 375 -48.49 -2.49 -5.51
C THR A 375 -48.32 -3.84 -6.20
N PHE A 376 -47.41 -4.68 -5.70
CA PHE A 376 -47.14 -6.01 -6.23
C PHE A 376 -47.65 -7.08 -5.25
N ASP A 377 -48.72 -7.79 -5.63
CA ASP A 377 -49.27 -8.89 -4.83
C ASP A 377 -48.17 -9.90 -4.47
N HIS A 378 -47.91 -10.04 -3.17
CA HIS A 378 -46.91 -10.95 -2.67
C HIS A 378 -47.34 -12.38 -2.98
N THR A 379 -46.75 -12.99 -4.00
CA THR A 379 -46.72 -14.44 -4.17
C THR A 379 -45.87 -15.05 -3.06
N ARG A 380 -46.40 -15.03 -1.83
CA ARG A 380 -45.85 -15.71 -0.66
C ARG A 380 -45.78 -17.19 -1.03
N HIS A 381 -44.57 -17.68 -1.29
CA HIS A 381 -44.35 -19.10 -1.47
C HIS A 381 -44.72 -19.78 -0.16
N ALA A 382 -45.91 -20.41 -0.12
CA ALA A 382 -46.30 -21.21 1.03
C ALA A 382 -45.26 -22.31 1.19
N HIS A 383 -44.60 -22.37 2.34
CA HIS A 383 -43.61 -23.38 2.69
C HIS A 383 -44.31 -24.73 2.95
N ALA A 384 -44.89 -25.29 1.90
CA ALA A 384 -45.47 -26.63 1.87
C ALA A 384 -44.41 -27.64 1.43
N VAL A 385 -44.35 -28.78 2.10
CA VAL A 385 -43.56 -29.92 1.63
C VAL A 385 -44.32 -30.53 0.44
N VAL A 386 -43.72 -30.46 -0.74
CA VAL A 386 -44.28 -30.99 -1.99
C VAL A 386 -43.36 -32.11 -2.49
N ASP A 387 -43.93 -33.22 -2.96
CA ASP A 387 -43.16 -34.28 -3.63
C ASP A 387 -42.39 -33.69 -4.82
N PRO A 388 -41.10 -34.01 -5.03
CA PRO A 388 -40.29 -33.42 -6.10
C PRO A 388 -40.87 -33.60 -7.52
N GLN A 389 -41.65 -34.66 -7.77
CA GLN A 389 -42.34 -34.85 -9.06
C GLN A 389 -43.51 -33.86 -9.21
N VAL A 390 -44.24 -33.59 -8.14
CA VAL A 390 -45.35 -32.62 -8.11
C VAL A 390 -44.80 -31.18 -8.08
N ALA A 391 -43.68 -30.93 -7.42
CA ALA A 391 -43.00 -29.64 -7.42
C ALA A 391 -42.52 -29.23 -8.83
N ALA A 392 -42.02 -30.20 -9.61
CA ALA A 392 -41.67 -29.96 -11.01
C ALA A 392 -42.89 -29.50 -11.83
N ILE A 393 -44.03 -30.17 -11.67
CA ILE A 393 -45.30 -29.83 -12.36
C ILE A 393 -45.86 -28.47 -11.88
N ALA A 394 -45.79 -28.18 -10.58
CA ALA A 394 -46.21 -26.88 -10.04
C ALA A 394 -45.32 -25.71 -10.52
N SER A 395 -44.03 -25.98 -10.80
CA SER A 395 -43.08 -24.97 -11.28
C SER A 395 -43.34 -24.51 -12.72
N THR A 396 -43.99 -25.34 -13.54
CA THR A 396 -44.26 -25.02 -14.94
C THR A 396 -45.45 -24.07 -15.15
N ASP A 397 -46.48 -24.13 -14.30
CA ASP A 397 -47.72 -23.36 -14.50
C ASP A 397 -47.65 -21.88 -14.10
N LYS A 398 -46.61 -21.46 -13.35
CA LYS A 398 -46.43 -20.07 -12.92
C LYS A 398 -45.00 -19.55 -13.06
N LYS A 399 -44.40 -19.68 -14.25
CA LYS A 399 -43.49 -18.64 -14.73
C LYS A 399 -44.28 -17.34 -14.96
N ALA A 400 -44.52 -16.60 -13.88
CA ALA A 400 -45.10 -15.27 -13.94
C ALA A 400 -44.25 -14.44 -14.91
N LYS A 401 -44.85 -13.98 -16.01
CA LYS A 401 -44.15 -13.25 -17.05
C LYS A 401 -43.61 -11.95 -16.44
N VAL A 402 -42.29 -11.91 -16.21
CA VAL A 402 -41.61 -10.74 -15.63
C VAL A 402 -42.03 -9.51 -16.45
N PRO A 403 -42.62 -8.48 -15.82
CA PRO A 403 -43.11 -7.33 -16.55
C PRO A 403 -41.92 -6.67 -17.26
N ASP A 404 -42.15 -6.18 -18.49
CA ASP A 404 -41.10 -5.62 -19.32
C ASP A 404 -40.77 -4.19 -18.87
N VAL A 405 -40.05 -4.11 -17.75
CA VAL A 405 -39.70 -2.88 -17.04
C VAL A 405 -38.20 -2.65 -17.16
N GLN A 406 -37.82 -1.48 -17.64
CA GLN A 406 -36.46 -1.13 -18.01
C GLN A 406 -36.12 0.24 -17.41
N LEU A 407 -35.02 0.33 -16.68
CA LEU A 407 -34.44 1.59 -16.20
C LEU A 407 -33.34 2.06 -17.15
N PRO A 408 -32.91 3.34 -17.10
CA PRO A 408 -31.79 3.82 -17.90
C PRO A 408 -30.50 3.06 -17.54
N VAL A 409 -29.76 2.64 -18.56
CA VAL A 409 -28.61 1.73 -18.42
C VAL A 409 -27.29 2.50 -18.39
N ILE A 410 -26.41 2.10 -17.47
CA ILE A 410 -25.02 2.54 -17.37
C ILE A 410 -24.13 1.32 -17.57
N LEU A 411 -23.23 1.40 -18.55
CA LEU A 411 -22.32 0.31 -18.91
C LEU A 411 -20.96 0.51 -18.22
N LEU A 412 -20.43 -0.55 -17.60
CA LEU A 412 -19.09 -0.58 -17.02
C LEU A 412 -18.24 -1.63 -17.75
N THR A 413 -17.16 -1.19 -18.39
CA THR A 413 -16.07 -2.05 -18.87
C THR A 413 -14.78 -1.65 -18.18
N HIS A 414 -13.77 -2.53 -18.19
CA HIS A 414 -12.42 -2.09 -17.87
C HIS A 414 -11.75 -1.52 -19.13
N VAL A 415 -11.67 -2.30 -20.20
CA VAL A 415 -11.08 -1.85 -21.46
C VAL A 415 -12.02 -0.85 -22.16
N PRO A 416 -11.54 0.34 -22.60
CA PRO A 416 -12.34 1.35 -23.30
C PRO A 416 -12.91 0.88 -24.65
N LEU A 417 -14.02 1.47 -25.10
CA LEU A 417 -14.64 1.06 -26.38
C LEU A 417 -13.85 1.57 -27.60
N TYR A 418 -14.01 0.89 -28.74
CA TYR A 418 -13.41 1.32 -30.01
C TYR A 418 -13.78 2.77 -30.36
N ARG A 419 -12.76 3.59 -30.63
CA ARG A 419 -12.87 4.94 -31.20
C ARG A 419 -11.99 5.02 -32.45
N ASP A 420 -12.34 5.87 -33.41
CA ASP A 420 -11.47 6.10 -34.57
C ASP A 420 -10.16 6.81 -34.12
N PRO A 421 -9.02 6.61 -34.82
CA PRO A 421 -7.76 7.27 -34.48
C PRO A 421 -7.88 8.80 -34.37
N ASP A 422 -7.06 9.40 -33.51
CA ASP A 422 -7.00 10.85 -33.27
C ASP A 422 -8.30 11.50 -32.74
N THR A 423 -9.26 10.69 -32.25
CA THR A 423 -10.44 11.18 -31.51
C THR A 423 -10.00 11.92 -30.23
N ASP A 424 -10.31 13.21 -30.14
CA ASP A 424 -9.95 14.07 -28.99
C ASP A 424 -10.68 13.63 -27.71
N CYS A 425 -9.90 13.37 -26.66
CA CYS A 425 -10.34 12.96 -25.33
C CYS A 425 -10.76 14.12 -24.41
N GLY A 426 -10.59 15.37 -24.85
CA GLY A 426 -10.90 16.56 -24.07
C GLY A 426 -9.78 17.03 -23.13
N GLY A 427 -9.93 18.27 -22.64
CA GLY A 427 -8.85 19.02 -21.98
C GLY A 427 -8.43 18.57 -20.57
N ASN A 428 -8.99 17.48 -20.05
CA ASN A 428 -8.59 16.90 -18.75
C ASN A 428 -7.47 15.86 -18.88
N ARG A 429 -7.15 15.41 -20.11
CA ARG A 429 -6.07 14.46 -20.41
C ARG A 429 -4.70 15.10 -20.23
N GLU A 430 -3.74 14.33 -19.73
CA GLU A 430 -2.31 14.68 -19.66
C GLU A 430 -1.50 14.02 -20.80
N GLY A 431 -1.80 12.75 -21.10
CA GLY A 431 -1.15 11.90 -22.10
C GLY A 431 -1.57 12.21 -23.53
N GLY A 432 -1.22 13.39 -24.04
CA GLY A 432 -1.53 13.83 -25.39
C GLY A 432 -3.03 14.17 -25.58
N LYS A 433 -3.54 14.01 -26.80
CA LYS A 433 -4.93 14.37 -27.15
C LYS A 433 -5.90 13.20 -27.26
N ALA A 434 -5.41 12.01 -27.59
CA ALA A 434 -6.22 10.85 -27.94
C ALA A 434 -5.58 9.57 -27.41
N ILE A 435 -6.39 8.56 -27.13
CA ILE A 435 -5.89 7.20 -26.88
C ILE A 435 -5.29 6.67 -28.20
N THR A 436 -4.01 6.29 -28.20
CA THR A 436 -3.40 5.66 -29.37
C THR A 436 -3.86 4.20 -29.45
N ILE A 437 -4.55 3.83 -30.54
CA ILE A 437 -4.95 2.43 -30.77
C ILE A 437 -3.68 1.57 -30.91
N ARG A 438 -3.38 0.79 -29.87
CA ARG A 438 -2.22 -0.09 -29.76
C ARG A 438 -2.60 -1.33 -28.95
N ALA A 439 -1.82 -2.39 -29.14
CA ALA A 439 -1.87 -3.61 -28.36
C ALA A 439 -0.46 -4.19 -28.24
N GLY A 440 -0.25 -5.06 -27.27
CA GLY A 440 1.01 -5.76 -27.06
C GLY A 440 0.84 -6.99 -26.20
N TYR A 441 1.85 -7.30 -25.39
CA TYR A 441 1.77 -8.44 -24.47
C TYR A 441 0.79 -8.13 -23.33
N GLN A 442 -0.40 -8.73 -23.40
CA GLN A 442 -1.45 -8.63 -22.38
C GLN A 442 -2.02 -7.23 -22.09
N TYR A 443 -1.85 -6.26 -22.99
CA TYR A 443 -2.53 -4.95 -22.94
C TYR A 443 -3.09 -4.57 -24.32
N GLN A 444 -4.19 -3.81 -24.33
CA GLN A 444 -4.84 -3.30 -25.55
C GLN A 444 -5.75 -2.11 -25.20
N ASN A 445 -5.33 -0.90 -25.58
CA ASN A 445 -5.92 0.36 -25.10
C ASN A 445 -7.40 0.60 -25.47
N VAL A 446 -7.97 -0.17 -26.42
CA VAL A 446 -9.40 -0.14 -26.79
C VAL A 446 -9.87 -1.51 -27.27
N ILE A 447 -11.12 -1.88 -26.99
CA ILE A 447 -11.80 -3.04 -27.58
C ILE A 447 -11.86 -2.88 -29.11
N THR A 448 -11.88 -3.98 -29.86
CA THR A 448 -11.94 -3.95 -31.34
C THR A 448 -13.27 -3.40 -31.87
N ARG A 449 -13.29 -2.95 -33.14
CA ARG A 449 -14.45 -2.27 -33.74
C ARG A 449 -15.66 -3.20 -33.89
N SER A 450 -15.39 -4.44 -34.30
CA SER A 450 -16.35 -5.53 -34.44
C SER A 450 -17.04 -5.84 -33.10
N LEU A 451 -16.23 -6.06 -32.06
CA LEU A 451 -16.68 -6.43 -30.73
C LEU A 451 -17.40 -5.28 -30.01
N SER A 452 -16.91 -4.04 -30.11
CA SER A 452 -17.57 -2.86 -29.53
C SER A 452 -18.98 -2.61 -30.10
N GLY A 453 -19.17 -2.88 -31.40
CA GLY A 453 -20.49 -2.80 -32.05
C GLY A 453 -21.45 -3.89 -31.57
N SER A 454 -20.95 -5.14 -31.47
CA SER A 454 -21.74 -6.28 -30.95
C SER A 454 -22.16 -6.05 -29.50
N LEU A 455 -21.20 -5.72 -28.63
CA LEU A 455 -21.35 -5.41 -27.21
C LEU A 455 -22.52 -4.44 -26.97
N MET A 456 -22.50 -3.29 -27.64
CA MET A 456 -23.55 -2.27 -27.50
C MET A 456 -24.90 -2.76 -28.05
N GLY A 457 -24.91 -3.51 -29.15
CA GLY A 457 -26.13 -4.13 -29.70
C GLY A 457 -26.83 -5.06 -28.69
N HIS A 458 -26.07 -5.84 -27.92
CA HIS A 458 -26.59 -6.66 -26.84
C HIS A 458 -27.06 -5.83 -25.63
N VAL A 459 -26.26 -4.85 -25.19
CA VAL A 459 -26.59 -4.00 -24.03
C VAL A 459 -27.87 -3.17 -24.28
N PHE A 460 -28.10 -2.68 -25.51
CA PHE A 460 -29.36 -2.00 -25.88
C PHE A 460 -30.61 -2.89 -25.78
N SER A 461 -30.48 -4.22 -25.60
CA SER A 461 -31.63 -5.10 -25.36
C SER A 461 -32.12 -5.10 -23.90
N ALA A 462 -31.31 -4.60 -22.95
CA ALA A 462 -31.67 -4.46 -21.54
C ALA A 462 -32.33 -3.11 -21.22
N GLY A 463 -32.10 -2.07 -22.02
CA GLY A 463 -32.68 -0.74 -21.82
C GLY A 463 -31.95 0.37 -22.59
N GLU A 464 -32.35 1.62 -22.34
CA GLU A 464 -31.73 2.80 -22.96
C GLU A 464 -30.39 3.12 -22.30
N VAL A 465 -29.26 2.87 -23.00
CA VAL A 465 -27.92 3.22 -22.50
C VAL A 465 -27.72 4.73 -22.50
N MET A 466 -27.27 5.25 -21.36
CA MET A 466 -27.10 6.68 -21.10
C MET A 466 -25.64 7.11 -20.92
N HIS A 467 -24.77 6.25 -20.38
CA HIS A 467 -23.33 6.52 -20.19
C HIS A 467 -22.53 5.20 -20.17
N VAL A 468 -21.27 5.24 -20.60
CA VAL A 468 -20.29 4.15 -20.47
C VAL A 468 -19.10 4.63 -19.62
N PHE A 469 -18.65 3.84 -18.66
CA PHE A 469 -17.42 4.12 -17.91
C PHE A 469 -16.38 3.02 -18.14
N SER A 470 -15.11 3.43 -18.33
CA SER A 470 -13.96 2.56 -18.63
C SER A 470 -12.70 2.96 -17.83
N GLY A 471 -11.67 2.11 -17.84
CA GLY A 471 -10.35 2.28 -17.21
C GLY A 471 -9.21 1.98 -18.20
N ASP A 472 -8.20 1.18 -17.82
CA ASP A 472 -7.08 0.63 -18.64
C ASP A 472 -6.08 1.66 -19.22
N ASP A 473 -6.54 2.81 -19.74
CA ASP A 473 -5.67 3.86 -20.29
C ASP A 473 -5.04 4.78 -19.22
N HIS A 474 -5.43 4.60 -17.94
CA HIS A 474 -4.99 5.34 -16.75
C HIS A 474 -5.26 6.86 -16.75
N ASP A 475 -5.63 7.46 -17.88
CA ASP A 475 -5.84 8.90 -18.05
C ASP A 475 -7.28 9.21 -18.51
N HIS A 476 -7.72 10.45 -18.29
CA HIS A 476 -9.08 10.87 -18.63
C HIS A 476 -9.32 10.87 -20.14
N CYS A 477 -10.48 10.38 -20.56
CA CYS A 477 -10.95 10.53 -21.94
C CYS A 477 -12.48 10.59 -22.01
N ASP A 478 -13.04 11.73 -22.40
CA ASP A 478 -14.47 11.86 -22.74
C ASP A 478 -14.67 11.72 -24.25
N VAL A 479 -15.46 10.73 -24.68
CA VAL A 479 -15.81 10.47 -26.09
C VAL A 479 -17.32 10.35 -26.23
N THR A 480 -17.89 10.67 -27.38
CA THR A 480 -19.32 10.43 -27.65
C THR A 480 -19.51 9.52 -28.86
N HIS A 481 -19.89 8.28 -28.59
CA HIS A 481 -20.22 7.28 -29.61
C HIS A 481 -21.58 7.55 -30.23
N ARG A 482 -21.79 7.06 -31.46
CA ARG A 482 -23.04 7.23 -32.22
C ARG A 482 -23.48 5.89 -32.80
N TYR A 483 -24.63 5.40 -32.34
CA TYR A 483 -25.20 4.11 -32.75
C TYR A 483 -26.51 4.30 -33.50
N ASN A 484 -26.67 3.58 -34.62
CA ASN A 484 -27.89 3.57 -35.43
C ASN A 484 -28.83 2.49 -34.90
N ILE A 485 -29.71 2.84 -33.96
CA ILE A 485 -30.65 1.90 -33.34
C ILE A 485 -31.90 1.78 -34.21
N GLY A 486 -32.22 0.58 -34.68
CA GLY A 486 -33.49 0.30 -35.35
C GLY A 486 -34.63 0.21 -34.34
N LEU A 487 -35.46 1.25 -34.25
CA LEU A 487 -36.64 1.23 -33.37
C LEU A 487 -37.71 0.29 -33.96
N PRO A 488 -38.31 -0.60 -33.15
CA PRO A 488 -39.48 -1.37 -33.57
C PRO A 488 -40.63 -0.44 -33.97
N GLY A 489 -41.19 -0.64 -35.16
CA GLY A 489 -42.45 0.00 -35.53
C GLY A 489 -43.64 -0.65 -34.81
N PRO A 490 -44.79 0.03 -34.71
CA PRO A 490 -46.00 -0.56 -34.13
C PRO A 490 -46.46 -1.84 -34.85
N ASP A 491 -46.10 -2.00 -36.13
CA ASP A 491 -46.40 -3.16 -36.97
C ASP A 491 -45.28 -4.24 -36.92
N GLY A 492 -44.37 -4.19 -35.93
CA GLY A 492 -43.20 -5.08 -35.83
C GLY A 492 -42.05 -4.78 -36.81
N ASN A 493 -42.33 -4.16 -37.95
CA ASN A 493 -41.30 -3.75 -38.92
C ASN A 493 -40.48 -2.54 -38.45
N THR A 494 -39.15 -2.61 -38.58
CA THR A 494 -38.18 -1.55 -38.25
C THR A 494 -38.27 -0.36 -39.22
N ARG A 495 -39.18 0.59 -38.95
CA ARG A 495 -39.46 1.73 -39.85
C ARG A 495 -38.66 3.02 -39.57
N LYS A 496 -37.92 3.12 -38.46
CA LYS A 496 -37.06 4.29 -38.17
C LYS A 496 -35.77 3.86 -37.48
N ALA A 497 -34.63 4.19 -38.10
CA ALA A 497 -33.35 4.21 -37.41
C ALA A 497 -33.23 5.53 -36.63
N ALA A 498 -32.96 5.45 -35.33
CA ALA A 498 -32.65 6.59 -34.49
C ALA A 498 -31.15 6.60 -34.20
N ILE A 499 -30.49 7.75 -34.39
CA ILE A 499 -29.09 7.92 -34.01
C ILE A 499 -29.06 8.24 -32.51
N LYS A 500 -28.71 7.24 -31.68
CA LYS A 500 -28.47 7.45 -30.25
C LYS A 500 -27.00 7.83 -30.07
N SER A 501 -26.77 8.97 -29.44
CA SER A 501 -25.44 9.32 -28.93
C SER A 501 -25.30 8.78 -27.51
N VAL A 502 -24.16 8.14 -27.22
CA VAL A 502 -23.83 7.63 -25.88
C VAL A 502 -22.43 8.14 -25.50
N PRO A 503 -22.29 8.93 -24.43
CA PRO A 503 -20.99 9.31 -23.90
C PRO A 503 -20.28 8.11 -23.27
N GLU A 504 -18.97 8.03 -23.49
CA GLU A 504 -18.04 7.23 -22.70
C GLU A 504 -17.10 8.17 -21.95
N THR A 505 -16.88 7.90 -20.67
CA THR A 505 -15.83 8.54 -19.87
C THR A 505 -14.87 7.46 -19.39
N THR A 506 -13.65 7.45 -19.94
CA THR A 506 -12.53 6.69 -19.39
C THR A 506 -12.03 7.41 -18.14
N VAL A 507 -12.08 6.73 -17.01
CA VAL A 507 -11.80 7.26 -15.68
C VAL A 507 -10.30 7.15 -15.40
N LYS A 508 -9.73 8.26 -14.95
CA LYS A 508 -8.31 8.38 -14.61
C LYS A 508 -7.94 7.47 -13.42
N SER A 509 -6.75 6.87 -13.48
CA SER A 509 -6.20 6.01 -12.42
C SER A 509 -6.16 6.73 -11.08
N PHE A 510 -6.51 6.00 -10.01
CA PHE A 510 -6.43 6.44 -8.62
C PHE A 510 -4.99 6.39 -8.06
N SER A 511 -4.08 5.70 -8.74
CA SER A 511 -2.71 5.44 -8.31
C SER A 511 -1.70 6.42 -8.92
N TRP A 512 -0.87 7.05 -8.10
CA TRP A 512 0.17 7.98 -8.56
C TRP A 512 1.40 7.30 -9.19
N ALA A 513 1.43 5.97 -9.22
CA ALA A 513 2.52 5.19 -9.82
C ALA A 513 2.34 4.95 -11.33
N MET A 514 1.16 5.27 -11.88
CA MET A 514 0.65 4.69 -13.14
C MET A 514 0.79 5.60 -14.36
N GLY A 515 1.87 6.38 -14.39
CA GLY A 515 2.27 7.23 -15.51
C GLY A 515 1.61 8.62 -15.58
N VAL A 516 0.53 8.83 -14.81
CA VAL A 516 -0.15 10.14 -14.69
C VAL A 516 0.36 10.96 -13.51
N ARG A 517 0.41 12.28 -13.65
CA ARG A 517 0.98 13.20 -12.65
C ARG A 517 -0.05 13.68 -11.62
N ARG A 518 -1.34 13.79 -11.98
CA ARG A 518 -2.43 14.12 -11.05
C ARG A 518 -3.53 13.06 -11.09
N PRO A 519 -3.40 11.93 -10.35
CA PRO A 519 -4.40 10.85 -10.28
C PRO A 519 -5.83 11.35 -10.04
N GLY A 520 -6.82 10.52 -10.33
CA GLY A 520 -8.22 10.95 -10.25
C GLY A 520 -9.19 9.91 -9.74
N PHE A 521 -10.44 10.36 -9.64
CA PHE A 521 -11.64 9.54 -9.47
C PHE A 521 -12.80 10.27 -10.14
N GLN A 522 -13.81 9.54 -10.59
CA GLN A 522 -15.00 10.14 -11.21
C GLN A 522 -16.15 10.14 -10.22
N LEU A 523 -16.75 11.31 -9.99
CA LEU A 523 -18.01 11.41 -9.26
C LEU A 523 -19.20 11.29 -10.20
N LEU A 524 -20.21 10.55 -9.75
CA LEU A 524 -21.47 10.36 -10.44
C LEU A 524 -22.62 10.67 -9.48
N SER A 525 -23.51 11.55 -9.89
CA SER A 525 -24.73 11.90 -9.16
C SER A 525 -25.93 11.45 -10.00
N LEU A 526 -26.78 10.62 -9.43
CA LEU A 526 -27.93 10.01 -10.09
C LEU A 526 -29.23 10.51 -9.46
N TRP A 527 -30.15 11.02 -10.28
CA TRP A 527 -31.50 11.35 -9.84
C TRP A 527 -32.52 10.94 -10.91
N ASN A 528 -33.25 9.86 -10.63
CA ASN A 528 -34.29 9.33 -11.50
C ASN A 528 -35.54 8.92 -10.69
N PRO A 529 -36.48 9.84 -10.42
CA PRO A 529 -37.80 9.47 -9.92
C PRO A 529 -38.56 8.64 -10.97
N VAL A 530 -39.03 7.46 -10.58
CA VAL A 530 -39.74 6.50 -11.45
C VAL A 530 -41.10 6.12 -10.88
N ASP A 531 -42.03 5.67 -11.73
CA ASP A 531 -43.31 5.09 -11.30
C ASP A 531 -43.22 3.59 -10.98
N GLU A 532 -44.34 2.99 -10.57
CA GLU A 532 -44.53 1.55 -10.32
C GLU A 532 -44.10 0.65 -11.50
N ARG A 533 -44.00 1.23 -12.71
CA ARG A 533 -43.67 0.56 -13.97
C ARG A 533 -42.27 0.93 -14.46
N GLY A 534 -41.43 1.47 -13.57
CA GLY A 534 -40.05 1.90 -13.83
C GLY A 534 -39.92 3.08 -14.80
N LYS A 535 -41.02 3.70 -15.22
CA LYS A 535 -40.97 4.81 -16.17
C LYS A 535 -40.60 6.10 -15.43
N THR A 536 -39.72 6.90 -16.02
CA THR A 536 -39.27 8.18 -15.44
C THR A 536 -40.40 9.21 -15.34
N VAL A 537 -40.46 9.95 -14.23
CA VAL A 537 -41.55 10.87 -13.87
C VAL A 537 -40.99 12.28 -13.60
N GLY A 538 -41.78 13.33 -13.86
CA GLY A 538 -41.55 14.65 -13.27
C GLY A 538 -40.75 15.66 -14.09
N THR A 539 -39.68 15.27 -14.81
CA THR A 539 -38.98 16.17 -15.77
C THR A 539 -38.16 15.41 -16.82
N PRO A 540 -38.13 15.85 -18.09
CA PRO A 540 -37.20 15.34 -19.10
C PRO A 540 -35.95 16.23 -19.24
N LEU A 541 -34.84 15.82 -18.61
CA LEU A 541 -33.44 16.26 -18.81
C LEU A 541 -32.54 15.23 -18.06
N PRO A 542 -31.20 15.18 -18.23
CA PRO A 542 -30.44 13.96 -17.91
C PRO A 542 -30.51 13.57 -16.43
N THR A 543 -30.87 12.31 -16.18
CA THR A 543 -30.93 11.66 -14.86
C THR A 543 -29.56 11.35 -14.25
N ILE A 544 -28.50 11.66 -15.00
CA ILE A 544 -27.09 11.43 -14.68
C ILE A 544 -26.35 12.78 -14.77
N GLN A 545 -25.57 13.11 -13.74
CA GLN A 545 -24.57 14.18 -13.78
C GLN A 545 -23.23 13.63 -13.30
N THR A 546 -22.13 14.00 -13.97
CA THR A 546 -20.81 13.39 -13.75
C THR A 546 -19.71 14.46 -13.73
N GLN A 547 -18.69 14.26 -12.89
CA GLN A 547 -17.66 15.26 -12.59
C GLN A 547 -16.33 14.56 -12.25
N ILE A 548 -15.26 14.84 -13.00
CA ILE A 548 -13.91 14.37 -12.63
C ILE A 548 -13.39 15.15 -11.42
N CYS A 549 -12.71 14.43 -10.53
CA CYS A 549 -11.98 14.94 -9.38
C CYS A 549 -10.51 14.53 -9.45
N LEU A 550 -9.62 15.52 -9.42
CA LEU A 550 -8.17 15.33 -9.43
C LEU A 550 -7.62 15.32 -8.00
N LEU A 551 -6.85 14.30 -7.67
CA LEU A 551 -6.07 14.17 -6.45
C LEU A 551 -4.77 15.00 -6.51
N PRO A 552 -4.06 15.20 -5.39
CA PRO A 552 -2.79 15.92 -5.38
C PRO A 552 -1.69 15.22 -6.20
N ASP A 553 -0.84 16.01 -6.84
CA ASP A 553 0.44 15.53 -7.38
C ASP A 553 1.39 15.21 -6.21
N GLN A 554 1.70 13.92 -6.04
CA GLN A 554 2.60 13.45 -4.99
C GLN A 554 4.08 13.68 -5.31
N LEU A 555 4.43 13.81 -6.60
CA LEU A 555 5.79 14.12 -7.06
C LEU A 555 6.12 15.58 -6.74
N ASP A 556 5.21 16.52 -7.05
CA ASP A 556 5.43 17.95 -6.76
C ASP A 556 5.55 18.23 -5.26
N VAL A 557 4.77 17.55 -4.41
CA VAL A 557 4.94 17.60 -2.95
C VAL A 557 6.33 17.12 -2.51
N PHE A 558 6.88 16.08 -3.13
CA PHE A 558 8.26 15.63 -2.86
C PHE A 558 9.33 16.57 -3.44
N ILE A 559 9.06 17.23 -4.57
CA ILE A 559 9.95 18.26 -5.14
C ILE A 559 10.01 19.48 -4.21
N ASP A 560 8.88 19.96 -3.70
CA ASP A 560 8.83 21.05 -2.70
C ASP A 560 9.61 20.71 -1.43
N TYR A 561 9.49 19.47 -0.92
CA TYR A 561 10.29 19.01 0.22
C TYR A 561 11.80 18.99 -0.12
N ALA A 562 12.19 18.59 -1.33
CA ALA A 562 13.59 18.59 -1.77
C ALA A 562 14.15 20.02 -1.95
N LEU A 563 13.36 20.95 -2.50
CA LEU A 563 13.72 22.36 -2.64
C LEU A 563 13.86 23.04 -1.26
N LEU A 564 12.92 22.78 -0.34
CA LEU A 564 13.01 23.25 1.05
C LEU A 564 14.23 22.68 1.78
N LEU A 565 14.62 21.43 1.50
CA LEU A 565 15.84 20.83 2.04
C LEU A 565 17.10 21.51 1.49
N GLY A 566 17.17 21.77 0.18
CA GLY A 566 18.26 22.53 -0.43
C GLY A 566 18.40 23.95 0.16
N ALA A 567 17.30 24.67 0.28
CA ALA A 567 17.25 26.00 0.90
C ALA A 567 17.65 25.96 2.39
N THR A 568 17.17 24.96 3.15
CA THR A 568 17.52 24.75 4.56
C THR A 568 19.03 24.49 4.70
N LEU A 569 19.60 23.62 3.87
CA LEU A 569 21.04 23.33 3.86
C LEU A 569 21.86 24.59 3.56
N ALA A 570 21.49 25.36 2.54
CA ALA A 570 22.17 26.62 2.20
C ALA A 570 22.15 27.63 3.37
N VAL A 571 20.99 27.87 3.99
CA VAL A 571 20.85 28.77 5.14
C VAL A 571 21.67 28.29 6.34
N LEU A 572 21.69 26.98 6.61
CA LEU A 572 22.47 26.42 7.72
C LEU A 572 23.98 26.43 7.47
N ILE A 573 24.43 26.25 6.22
CA ILE A 573 25.83 26.40 5.81
C ILE A 573 26.26 27.86 5.99
N VAL A 574 25.49 28.83 5.48
CA VAL A 574 25.77 30.27 5.66
C VAL A 574 25.81 30.64 7.16
N ARG A 575 24.85 30.15 7.97
CA ARG A 575 24.86 30.31 9.44
C ARG A 575 26.15 29.76 10.05
N ALA A 576 26.56 28.55 9.68
CA ALA A 576 27.75 27.90 10.21
C ALA A 576 29.05 28.62 9.83
N VAL A 577 29.15 29.11 8.59
CA VAL A 577 30.28 29.93 8.12
C VAL A 577 30.31 31.27 8.87
N VAL A 578 29.20 32.00 8.94
CA VAL A 578 29.12 33.29 9.65
C VAL A 578 29.47 33.14 11.14
N LEU A 579 28.97 32.09 11.81
CA LEU A 579 29.32 31.82 13.21
C LEU A 579 30.80 31.43 13.37
N SER A 580 31.39 30.70 12.44
CA SER A 580 32.81 30.34 12.49
C SER A 580 33.75 31.50 12.15
N LEU A 581 33.31 32.42 11.28
CA LEU A 581 34.00 33.69 11.03
C LEU A 581 33.95 34.60 12.26
N ARG A 582 32.76 34.77 12.87
CA ARG A 582 32.53 35.50 14.13
C ARG A 582 33.08 34.82 15.38
N HIS A 583 33.46 33.54 15.30
CA HIS A 583 34.26 32.90 16.33
C HIS A 583 35.69 33.42 16.19
N GLU A 584 35.94 34.57 16.82
CA GLU A 584 37.28 35.04 17.11
C GLU A 584 38.04 33.93 17.84
N ARG A 585 39.32 33.79 17.53
CA ARG A 585 40.21 33.06 18.42
C ARG A 585 40.20 33.84 19.74
N PRO A 586 40.27 33.19 20.93
CA PRO A 586 40.76 33.90 22.10
C PRO A 586 42.13 34.46 21.73
N GLY A 587 42.21 35.78 21.63
CA GLY A 587 43.44 36.50 21.29
C GLY A 587 44.48 36.26 22.36
N ASP A 588 45.75 36.22 21.95
CA ASP A 588 46.89 36.15 22.87
C ASP A 588 47.18 37.58 23.36
N ASP A 589 46.23 38.13 24.12
CA ASP A 589 46.16 39.56 24.47
C ASP A 589 46.17 39.76 25.98
N GLY A 590 46.95 40.75 26.43
CA GLY A 590 47.09 41.28 27.80
C GLY A 590 46.83 40.36 28.99
N THR A 591 47.90 39.94 29.68
CA THR A 591 47.91 39.22 30.97
C THR A 591 46.97 39.78 32.07
N LEU A 592 45.70 39.38 32.05
CA LEU A 592 44.74 39.66 33.13
C LEU A 592 44.18 38.36 33.72
N THR A 593 44.47 38.13 35.00
CA THR A 593 44.01 36.95 35.72
C THR A 593 42.55 37.09 36.15
N PRO A 594 41.72 36.03 36.07
CA PRO A 594 40.34 36.10 36.54
C PRO A 594 40.31 36.24 38.06
N PRO A 595 39.42 37.09 38.63
CA PRO A 595 39.42 37.40 40.05
C PRO A 595 39.08 36.17 40.89
N ARG A 596 40.04 35.74 41.73
CA ARG A 596 39.77 34.77 42.79
C ARG A 596 38.92 35.46 43.87
N PHE A 597 37.72 34.96 44.11
CA PHE A 597 36.90 35.36 45.26
C PHE A 597 37.60 34.95 46.56
N ILE A 598 38.19 35.92 47.26
CA ILE A 598 38.83 35.72 48.57
C ILE A 598 37.79 36.02 49.65
N LEU A 599 37.46 35.02 50.47
CA LEU A 599 36.67 35.23 51.69
C LEU A 599 37.57 35.92 52.73
N PRO A 600 37.12 37.04 53.35
CA PRO A 600 37.95 37.79 54.29
C PRO A 600 38.12 37.02 55.60
N ARG A 601 39.34 36.59 55.91
CA ARG A 601 39.68 35.94 57.18
C ARG A 601 40.13 36.98 58.19
N TYR A 602 39.29 37.21 59.20
CA TYR A 602 39.52 38.11 60.32
C TYR A 602 40.84 37.77 61.06
N ARG A 603 41.65 38.78 61.38
CA ARG A 603 42.87 38.66 62.19
C ARG A 603 42.65 39.32 63.56
N PRO A 604 42.66 38.59 64.69
CA PRO A 604 42.89 39.20 65.99
C PRO A 604 44.32 39.74 66.12
N SER A 605 44.55 40.64 67.06
CA SER A 605 45.73 41.50 67.13
C SER A 605 46.91 40.96 67.95
N LYS A 606 48.11 41.44 67.58
CA LYS A 606 49.36 41.55 68.35
C LYS A 606 49.39 40.94 69.77
N ALA A 607 50.33 40.02 69.96
CA ALA A 607 51.16 39.97 71.17
C ALA A 607 52.64 39.94 70.75
N LYS A 608 53.52 40.63 71.49
CA LYS A 608 54.98 40.49 71.35
C LYS A 608 55.44 39.38 72.29
N ASN A 609 56.51 38.67 71.93
CA ASN A 609 57.55 38.26 72.87
C ASN A 609 58.85 37.90 72.13
N THR A 610 59.94 37.75 72.87
CA THR A 610 61.31 37.99 72.37
C THR A 610 62.32 36.92 72.76
N ALA A 611 63.42 36.90 72.01
CA ALA A 611 64.78 36.49 72.38
C ALA A 611 65.16 34.98 72.29
N ASN A 612 66.45 34.78 71.97
CA ASN A 612 67.30 33.59 72.12
C ASN A 612 66.89 32.32 71.32
N GLY A 613 67.70 31.72 70.44
CA GLY A 613 69.05 32.05 69.98
C GLY A 613 70.17 31.26 70.69
N TYR A 614 70.78 30.31 69.98
CA TYR A 614 72.10 29.72 70.28
C TYR A 614 72.73 29.10 69.02
N ALA A 615 74.06 28.98 68.99
CA ALA A 615 74.84 28.48 67.84
C ALA A 615 75.39 27.06 68.05
N THR A 616 76.02 26.50 67.01
CA THR A 616 76.61 25.15 66.96
C THR A 616 77.88 25.00 67.81
N PRO A 617 78.28 23.74 68.06
CA PRO A 617 79.66 23.38 67.76
C PRO A 617 79.81 22.09 66.91
N THR A 618 80.97 21.95 66.27
CA THR A 618 81.36 20.83 65.40
C THR A 618 82.28 19.83 66.12
N ARG A 619 82.28 18.53 65.72
CA ARG A 619 83.48 17.67 65.77
C ARG A 619 83.42 16.41 64.88
N THR A 620 84.21 16.46 63.81
CA THR A 620 85.03 15.42 63.16
C THR A 620 84.86 13.92 63.49
N ASN A 621 84.79 13.10 62.42
CA ASN A 621 85.42 11.77 62.19
C ASN A 621 85.07 10.59 63.14
N SER A 622 84.86 9.35 62.67
CA SER A 622 84.95 8.75 61.33
C SER A 622 84.12 7.45 61.24
N GLY A 623 83.91 6.89 60.03
CA GLY A 623 83.54 5.46 59.90
C GLY A 623 82.50 5.05 58.84
N LYS A 624 82.96 4.81 57.60
CA LYS A 624 82.41 3.86 56.60
C LYS A 624 80.95 3.98 56.06
N LYS A 625 80.91 4.20 54.73
CA LYS A 625 79.99 3.64 53.70
C LYS A 625 78.52 4.12 53.58
N GLY A 626 78.10 4.31 52.31
CA GLY A 626 76.75 3.94 51.86
C GLY A 626 75.69 5.05 51.75
N ARG A 627 75.84 6.02 50.84
CA ARG A 627 74.73 6.93 50.48
C ARG A 627 73.79 6.29 49.45
N GLN A 628 72.49 6.30 49.79
CA GLN A 628 71.34 6.81 48.99
C GLN A 628 71.15 6.29 47.54
N ARG A 629 69.93 6.03 47.05
CA ARG A 629 68.55 6.20 47.60
C ARG A 629 67.63 5.19 46.87
N ALA A 630 66.49 4.84 47.49
CA ALA A 630 65.73 3.64 47.11
C ALA A 630 64.99 3.70 45.76
N SER A 631 65.19 2.67 44.94
CA SER A 631 64.24 2.12 43.97
C SER A 631 63.12 1.37 44.74
N SER A 632 61.82 1.56 44.46
CA SER A 632 60.99 0.89 43.43
C SER A 632 60.34 -0.43 43.90
N THR A 633 59.27 -0.85 43.20
CA THR A 633 58.78 -2.25 43.03
C THR A 633 58.55 -3.10 44.31
N SER A 634 57.32 -3.39 44.80
CA SER A 634 56.12 -4.04 44.21
C SER A 634 55.97 -5.54 44.56
N THR A 635 54.72 -6.04 44.60
CA THR A 635 54.31 -7.42 44.98
C THR A 635 54.44 -7.71 46.50
N SER A 636 53.77 -8.71 47.11
CA SER A 636 52.96 -9.82 46.58
C SER A 636 51.77 -10.20 47.50
N ASN A 637 51.06 -11.28 47.16
CA ASN A 637 49.86 -11.79 47.84
C ASN A 637 50.11 -12.33 49.26
N SER A 638 49.07 -12.28 50.11
CA SER A 638 48.70 -13.44 50.95
C SER A 638 47.19 -13.43 51.26
N HIS A 639 46.61 -14.61 51.50
CA HIS A 639 45.20 -14.79 51.86
C HIS A 639 45.03 -14.94 53.38
N SER A 640 44.03 -14.28 53.97
CA SER A 640 43.17 -14.87 55.01
C SER A 640 41.96 -13.98 55.31
N SER A 641 40.81 -14.61 55.56
CA SER A 641 39.62 -14.01 56.18
C SER A 641 39.64 -14.33 57.69
N PRO A 642 38.78 -13.75 58.57
CA PRO A 642 37.58 -12.95 58.27
C PRO A 642 37.36 -11.69 59.17
N GLN A 643 36.16 -11.10 59.04
CA GLN A 643 35.44 -10.20 59.98
C GLN A 643 35.84 -8.72 60.11
N ASN A 644 34.85 -7.86 59.79
CA ASN A 644 34.47 -6.59 60.43
C ASN A 644 35.53 -5.54 60.82
N ALA A 645 35.68 -4.47 60.03
CA ALA A 645 35.06 -3.15 60.36
C ALA A 645 35.42 -2.00 59.37
N ASN A 646 34.43 -1.14 59.14
CA ASN A 646 34.47 0.29 58.75
C ASN A 646 35.84 0.99 58.48
N LEU A 647 36.08 1.48 57.24
CA LEU A 647 36.06 2.93 56.91
C LEU A 647 36.50 3.30 55.46
N SER A 648 35.86 4.36 54.94
CA SER A 648 36.25 5.30 53.86
C SER A 648 37.35 4.96 52.84
N VAL A 649 36.99 4.95 51.54
CA VAL A 649 37.90 5.19 50.39
C VAL A 649 37.27 6.23 49.43
N GLN A 650 38.10 6.82 48.55
CA GLN A 650 37.84 8.04 47.77
C GLN A 650 36.99 7.85 46.49
N ARG A 651 36.70 8.97 45.81
CA ARG A 651 35.89 9.06 44.57
C ARG A 651 36.64 8.60 43.32
N SER A 652 35.91 7.99 42.39
CA SER A 652 35.99 8.31 40.95
C SER A 652 34.65 7.98 40.26
N TYR A 653 34.46 8.41 39.01
CA TYR A 653 33.15 8.45 38.34
C TYR A 653 32.88 7.24 37.46
N THR A 654 31.66 6.67 37.49
CA THR A 654 30.76 6.59 36.31
C THR A 654 29.36 6.06 36.66
N ALA A 655 28.36 6.60 35.94
CA ALA A 655 26.93 6.22 35.92
C ALA A 655 26.37 6.85 34.63
N ARG A 656 25.32 6.39 33.92
CA ARG A 656 24.37 5.24 33.94
C ARG A 656 23.74 5.23 32.49
N THR A 657 22.81 4.39 32.01
CA THR A 657 21.78 3.47 32.56
C THR A 657 21.30 2.52 31.44
N ARG A 658 20.70 1.36 31.79
CA ARG A 658 19.38 0.76 31.37
C ARG A 658 18.82 0.98 29.93
N ALA A 659 17.97 0.12 29.37
CA ALA A 659 16.83 -0.64 29.94
C ALA A 659 16.48 -1.92 29.14
N ILE A 660 16.17 -3.08 29.76
CA ILE A 660 14.83 -3.65 30.13
C ILE A 660 14.21 -4.59 29.07
N SER A 661 14.15 -5.89 29.43
CA SER A 661 13.06 -6.91 29.36
C SER A 661 12.06 -6.97 28.19
N PRO A 662 11.56 -8.17 27.81
CA PRO A 662 10.55 -8.87 28.63
C PRO A 662 10.82 -10.38 28.92
N SER A 663 9.94 -10.95 29.74
CA SER A 663 9.71 -12.40 29.99
C SER A 663 8.32 -12.78 29.36
N PRO A 664 7.74 -14.00 29.42
CA PRO A 664 7.81 -14.99 30.53
C PRO A 664 7.82 -16.51 30.16
N ASN A 665 7.92 -17.36 31.20
CA ASN A 665 7.44 -18.75 31.30
C ASN A 665 8.10 -19.85 30.40
N SER A 666 8.18 -21.13 30.80
CA SER A 666 8.02 -21.77 32.12
C SER A 666 8.55 -23.23 32.11
N SER A 667 9.16 -23.67 33.22
CA SER A 667 9.23 -25.04 33.77
C SER A 667 9.14 -26.28 32.84
N ALA A 668 10.21 -27.11 32.78
CA ALA A 668 10.18 -28.58 33.01
C ALA A 668 11.56 -29.24 32.73
N ALA A 669 11.71 -30.49 33.17
CA ALA A 669 12.84 -31.42 32.94
C ALA A 669 12.30 -32.87 33.11
N PRO A 670 13.09 -33.96 32.95
CA PRO A 670 14.15 -34.28 31.97
C PRO A 670 13.83 -35.63 31.22
N ASN A 671 14.86 -36.35 30.74
CA ASN A 671 14.87 -37.68 30.10
C ASN A 671 14.43 -37.73 28.61
N GLY A 672 14.97 -38.59 27.76
CA GLY A 672 16.14 -39.50 27.91
C GLY A 672 16.21 -40.57 26.80
N SER A 673 17.41 -41.09 26.50
CA SER A 673 17.73 -42.20 25.55
C SER A 673 17.30 -41.94 24.07
N GLU A 674 17.57 -42.73 23.00
CA GLU A 674 18.70 -43.57 22.53
C GLU A 674 18.47 -43.94 21.03
N ASN A 675 19.39 -44.40 20.16
CA ASN A 675 20.86 -44.53 20.12
C ASN A 675 21.33 -44.55 18.62
N ASP A 676 22.59 -44.93 18.32
CA ASP A 676 23.16 -45.30 17.00
C ASP A 676 23.26 -44.19 15.90
N GLY A 677 24.12 -44.27 14.86
CA GLY A 677 25.01 -45.38 14.49
C GLY A 677 26.10 -45.20 13.39
N ARG A 678 26.53 -43.97 12.99
CA ARG A 678 27.73 -43.68 12.12
C ARG A 678 27.72 -44.22 10.65
N PRO A 679 28.65 -43.83 9.74
CA PRO A 679 29.48 -42.60 9.59
C PRO A 679 29.55 -41.97 8.15
N LEU A 680 30.24 -40.82 8.03
CA LEU A 680 31.11 -40.36 6.91
C LEU A 680 30.58 -40.20 5.45
N ILE A 681 30.50 -38.95 4.93
CA ILE A 681 31.38 -38.38 3.85
C ILE A 681 31.01 -36.93 3.45
N ASP A 682 32.03 -36.11 3.18
CA ASP A 682 32.18 -34.83 2.44
C ASP A 682 31.00 -33.84 2.19
N LYS A 683 31.26 -32.54 2.46
CA LYS A 683 31.81 -31.61 1.44
C LYS A 683 32.24 -30.22 1.97
N ALA A 684 33.32 -29.70 1.35
CA ALA A 684 33.82 -28.31 1.34
C ALA A 684 34.26 -27.69 2.70
N GLY A 685 35.28 -26.82 2.75
CA GLY A 685 36.22 -26.36 1.70
C GLY A 685 37.27 -25.43 2.31
N HIS A 686 38.49 -25.36 1.76
CA HIS A 686 39.64 -24.68 2.40
C HIS A 686 40.11 -23.41 1.65
N TYR A 687 41.04 -22.66 2.27
CA TYR A 687 41.64 -21.41 1.79
C TYR A 687 42.31 -21.49 0.40
N PRO A 688 42.60 -20.33 -0.19
CA PRO A 688 44.03 -20.02 -0.37
C PRO A 688 44.46 -18.63 0.12
N SER A 689 45.76 -18.50 0.41
CA SER A 689 46.50 -17.25 0.63
C SER A 689 47.27 -16.84 -0.63
N VAL A 690 47.48 -15.54 -0.86
CA VAL A 690 48.26 -15.02 -2.00
C VAL A 690 49.58 -14.39 -1.53
N ARG A 691 50.60 -14.43 -2.39
CA ARG A 691 52.01 -14.07 -2.14
C ARG A 691 52.47 -12.97 -3.12
N TRP A 692 53.48 -12.21 -2.73
CA TRP A 692 54.13 -11.15 -3.53
C TRP A 692 54.80 -11.64 -4.82
N THR A 693 54.79 -10.76 -5.82
CA THR A 693 55.74 -10.65 -6.95
C THR A 693 55.82 -9.19 -7.41
N ASP A 694 57.02 -8.73 -7.77
CA ASP A 694 57.28 -7.44 -8.43
C ASP A 694 56.86 -7.45 -9.91
N PRO A 695 56.91 -6.27 -10.57
CA PRO A 695 57.65 -6.20 -11.83
C PRO A 695 58.62 -5.02 -11.91
N ASP A 696 59.75 -5.23 -12.58
CA ASP A 696 60.77 -4.20 -12.90
C ASP A 696 60.52 -3.52 -14.26
N ASP A 697 61.14 -2.33 -14.40
CA ASP A 697 61.59 -1.64 -15.63
C ASP A 697 60.61 -1.08 -16.70
N GLU A 698 61.18 -0.13 -17.45
CA GLU A 698 60.64 0.76 -18.51
C GLU A 698 59.71 1.93 -18.06
N SER A 699 59.98 3.22 -18.36
CA SER A 699 61.22 3.96 -18.75
C SER A 699 60.99 5.50 -18.60
N GLU A 700 62.04 6.31 -18.80
CA GLU A 700 62.02 7.77 -19.11
C GLU A 700 61.62 8.78 -17.99
N ASP A 701 62.66 9.33 -17.34
CA ASP A 701 63.04 10.76 -17.30
C ASP A 701 62.01 11.87 -16.98
N GLU A 702 62.20 12.58 -15.86
CA GLU A 702 63.00 13.83 -15.85
C GLU A 702 63.35 14.32 -14.41
N GLU A 703 64.14 15.39 -14.31
CA GLU A 703 64.95 15.72 -13.12
C GLU A 703 64.38 16.82 -12.17
N LYS A 704 65.20 17.10 -11.12
CA LYS A 704 65.38 18.37 -10.37
C LYS A 704 64.58 18.55 -9.05
N SER A 705 65.19 19.02 -7.95
CA SER A 705 66.62 19.07 -7.58
C SER A 705 66.84 19.32 -6.07
N VAL A 706 67.83 18.60 -5.51
CA VAL A 706 68.81 18.97 -4.44
C VAL A 706 68.40 19.89 -3.28
N GLY A 707 68.64 19.44 -2.02
CA GLY A 707 68.51 20.29 -0.83
C GLY A 707 69.00 19.69 0.51
N ILE A 708 70.23 19.16 0.59
CA ILE A 708 70.85 18.67 1.84
C ILE A 708 72.18 19.42 2.08
N PRO A 709 72.36 20.03 3.25
CA PRO A 709 73.40 19.62 4.22
C PRO A 709 72.91 19.67 5.69
N ALA A 710 73.49 18.96 6.66
CA ALA A 710 74.43 17.83 6.65
C ALA A 710 74.34 17.09 8.01
N GLU A 711 75.16 16.04 8.13
CA GLU A 711 75.53 15.24 9.32
C GLU A 711 75.66 16.03 10.66
N ASP A 712 75.50 15.44 11.85
CA ASP A 712 76.10 14.14 12.21
C ASP A 712 75.47 13.34 13.39
N GLU A 713 75.78 12.03 13.38
CA GLU A 713 75.79 10.99 14.43
C GLU A 713 74.73 10.77 15.56
N LYS A 714 74.42 9.47 15.75
CA LYS A 714 74.19 8.72 17.01
C LYS A 714 72.92 8.94 17.88
N GLY A 715 71.93 8.08 17.65
CA GLY A 715 71.79 6.88 18.52
C GLY A 715 70.62 6.79 19.52
N GLY A 716 69.76 5.77 19.33
CA GLY A 716 68.95 5.15 20.39
C GLY A 716 67.53 5.74 20.61
N PRO A 717 66.49 4.91 20.78
CA PRO A 717 65.12 5.38 20.97
C PRO A 717 64.69 5.44 22.43
N ASP A 718 64.16 6.57 22.90
CA ASP A 718 63.50 6.67 24.20
C ASP A 718 62.11 7.33 24.09
N SER A 719 61.06 6.55 24.38
CA SER A 719 59.67 6.86 23.99
C SER A 719 58.89 7.59 25.09
N GLN A 720 59.34 8.79 25.47
CA GLN A 720 58.66 9.57 26.50
C GLN A 720 57.38 10.28 25.99
N SER A 721 56.37 10.27 26.85
CA SER A 721 54.98 10.62 26.54
C SER A 721 54.78 12.05 26.01
N LYS A 722 54.69 12.20 24.69
CA LYS A 722 54.09 13.40 24.08
C LYS A 722 52.61 13.47 24.46
N SER A 723 52.28 14.30 25.47
CA SER A 723 50.89 14.62 25.76
C SER A 723 50.20 15.10 24.48
N ARG A 724 49.04 14.52 24.14
CA ARG A 724 48.27 14.93 22.96
C ARG A 724 47.67 16.32 23.23
N ARG A 725 48.46 17.38 22.95
CA ARG A 725 47.96 18.75 22.81
C ARG A 725 46.70 18.67 21.95
N SER A 726 45.56 19.04 22.53
CA SER A 726 44.29 19.05 21.79
C SER A 726 44.46 19.89 20.53
N GLY A 727 44.32 19.25 19.37
CA GLY A 727 44.61 19.89 18.09
C GLY A 727 43.73 21.12 17.92
N LYS A 728 44.35 22.29 17.75
CA LYS A 728 43.67 23.60 17.59
C LYS A 728 42.47 23.42 16.67
N GLN A 729 41.25 23.62 17.17
CA GLN A 729 40.06 23.44 16.34
C GLN A 729 40.12 24.41 15.16
N THR A 730 40.19 23.86 13.96
CA THR A 730 40.14 24.66 12.73
C THR A 730 38.76 25.30 12.62
N LYS A 731 38.67 26.50 12.02
CA LYS A 731 37.38 27.16 11.77
C LYS A 731 36.41 26.23 11.00
N VAL A 732 36.94 25.39 10.11
CA VAL A 732 36.20 24.32 9.42
C VAL A 732 35.54 23.32 10.39
N ARG A 733 36.29 22.77 11.37
CA ARG A 733 35.72 21.83 12.36
C ARG A 733 34.64 22.47 13.24
N THR A 734 34.80 23.75 13.58
CA THR A 734 33.79 24.51 14.35
C THR A 734 32.52 24.74 13.51
N ALA A 735 32.68 25.09 12.23
CA ALA A 735 31.55 25.23 11.29
C ALA A 735 30.79 23.91 11.10
N LEU A 736 31.50 22.79 10.89
CA LEU A 736 30.88 21.47 10.74
C LEU A 736 30.13 21.04 12.01
N GLY A 737 30.66 21.32 13.20
CA GLY A 737 29.98 21.06 14.47
C GLY A 737 28.71 21.90 14.66
N GLU A 738 28.75 23.19 14.30
CA GLU A 738 27.56 24.04 14.34
C GLU A 738 26.51 23.64 13.29
N LEU A 739 26.93 23.32 12.07
CA LEU A 739 26.07 22.81 10.99
C LEU A 739 25.36 21.52 11.41
N GLY A 740 26.11 20.52 11.88
CA GLY A 740 25.54 19.25 12.36
C GLY A 740 24.57 19.43 13.53
N SER A 741 24.90 20.31 14.49
CA SER A 741 23.98 20.59 15.61
C SER A 741 22.73 21.37 15.18
N SER A 742 22.83 22.22 14.15
CA SER A 742 21.70 22.97 13.59
C SER A 742 20.78 22.04 12.78
N LEU A 743 21.36 21.14 11.99
CA LEU A 743 20.63 20.10 11.25
C LEU A 743 19.89 19.15 12.19
N LEU A 744 20.49 18.77 13.33
CA LEU A 744 19.79 17.97 14.34
C LEU A 744 18.61 18.75 14.96
N ILE A 745 18.81 20.04 15.29
CA ILE A 745 17.76 20.88 15.88
C ILE A 745 16.56 21.11 14.95
N VAL A 746 16.77 21.24 13.63
CA VAL A 746 15.68 21.40 12.64
C VAL A 746 15.12 20.05 12.19
N GLY A 747 15.99 19.10 11.85
CA GLY A 747 15.62 17.81 11.27
C GLY A 747 14.92 16.87 12.24
N LEU A 748 15.38 16.76 13.50
CA LEU A 748 14.78 15.86 14.49
C LEU A 748 13.28 16.14 14.73
N PRO A 749 12.83 17.36 15.08
CA PRO A 749 11.40 17.62 15.25
C PRO A 749 10.61 17.49 13.94
N SER A 750 11.20 17.88 12.80
CA SER A 750 10.52 17.78 11.50
C SER A 750 10.28 16.33 11.07
N VAL A 751 11.26 15.44 11.26
CA VAL A 751 11.13 14.00 10.99
C VAL A 751 10.15 13.33 11.98
N ILE A 752 10.20 13.69 13.27
CA ILE A 752 9.24 13.20 14.27
C ILE A 752 7.81 13.62 13.89
N PHE A 753 7.62 14.87 13.46
CA PHE A 753 6.32 15.38 13.03
C PHE A 753 5.83 14.72 11.74
N TYR A 754 6.71 14.50 10.75
CA TYR A 754 6.39 13.78 9.52
C TYR A 754 5.98 12.33 9.77
N VAL A 755 6.74 11.60 10.60
CA VAL A 755 6.40 10.22 11.00
C VAL A 755 5.09 10.18 11.79
N TRP A 756 4.80 11.19 12.61
CA TRP A 756 3.51 11.32 13.29
C TRP A 756 2.36 11.63 12.31
N LEU A 757 2.56 12.52 11.35
CA LEU A 757 1.57 12.84 10.29
C LEU A 757 1.23 11.61 9.44
N ILE A 758 2.24 10.82 9.08
CA ILE A 758 2.10 9.57 8.33
C ILE A 758 1.39 8.49 9.15
N ARG A 759 1.77 8.32 10.42
CA ARG A 759 1.23 7.22 11.25
C ARG A 759 -0.22 7.44 11.67
N ASN A 760 -0.66 8.69 11.81
CA ASN A 760 -2.03 9.04 12.17
C ASN A 760 -2.84 9.52 10.95
N GLY A 761 -2.49 9.02 9.75
CA GLY A 761 -3.01 9.39 8.42
C GLY A 761 -4.51 9.53 8.35
#